data_AF-A0A848UNW4-F1
#
_entry.id   AF-A0A848UNW4-F1
#
_cell.length_a   1.000
_cell.length_b   1.000
_cell.length_c   1.000
_cell.angle_alpha   90.00
_cell.angle_beta   90.00
_cell.angle_gamma   90.00
#
_symmetry.space_group_name_H-M   'P 1'
#
loop_
_entity.id
_entity.type
_entity.pdbx_description
1 polymer ?
#
loop_
_entity_poly.entity_id
_entity_poly.type
_entity_poly.pdbx_seq_one_letter_code
_entity_poly.pdbx_strand_id
1 'polypeptide(L)'
;MKTLSYAIVLLLLILASPQLRGQDCSASPYNSPGAPSNCTYVFTSSGWFDSGGSPISAPTTINSSQSICILANNSNNFTLIKGTFYVGPEAIYSGSINGFNNGSTLIVEGSVSLPTNTSFNSTDIFIESTGTFTYPAALSPGGSTMIKNKGFLDVMGNLSTSGSGTIINYEDARIDVQGDGSFNSLVKNCGILEVAGSITGSGGSGLQNYCSTYVHGNMSLNGDFTSNGLIIIDGDLSVNGSVFYNNSTLLLNNLNLTNDQIVGNNDTSLLIVRQNAQLSNGASIEGHYFYDIDDGGGFDSVCGSCTEQVDIVTLADIPTSNEEILSNCGAAVTMVSIIEESKIDFDGVDDFISTPKFIDGLNNVTLMSWVLSDSGNSANMSVAGEDVGFRLWLKNGNIPTLTIKTNAVSSITLSATSVINYNEWHHLTGTFSGDTGIMMLYVDGILSASLDIGVTGSTIAHSTSSNGNFEIGRRSTNSGSEYFKGDIDEVRVFNVVLSESQIKQMIYQEIENNSGLVKGQVIVKNISDFVTNATISWSSLLAYYPFSDIVSQTRTTDFSSNKRITRLHNIASLQGETAPLPFITKSNGDWTSANTWLHGDLWDVNNIATYKDGSIIKIANDVTLSHSVKTLGLIVDEGKKLSVIGDEFLENTWYLELNGTIDLQNDSQLIQSDRSDLVTSANGKILRRQEGSASAYWYNYWGSPVGSVSATTFNNNNTNSNNLGNTSFNLGMLKKPDGTNFEFTNSLHATGKISTYWLYTYKNGV
;
A
#
# COMPACT_ATOMS: atom_id res chain seq x y z
N MET A 1 12.93 19.03 -13.76
CA MET A 1 12.83 17.74 -13.05
C MET A 1 11.41 17.37 -12.63
N LYS A 2 10.45 18.29 -12.52
CA LYS A 2 9.04 17.97 -12.15
C LYS A 2 8.23 17.21 -13.22
N THR A 3 8.65 17.21 -14.49
CA THR A 3 7.95 16.48 -15.57
C THR A 3 8.36 15.01 -15.70
N LEU A 4 9.44 14.58 -15.03
CA LEU A 4 9.89 13.18 -15.07
C LEU A 4 9.22 12.33 -13.96
N SER A 5 8.79 12.96 -12.85
CA SER A 5 8.03 12.28 -11.79
C SER A 5 6.64 11.83 -12.25
N TYR A 6 5.95 12.61 -13.08
CA TYR A 6 4.65 12.18 -13.61
C TYR A 6 4.74 10.94 -14.49
N ALA A 7 5.82 10.77 -15.26
CA ALA A 7 6.02 9.59 -16.08
C ALA A 7 6.40 8.35 -15.25
N ILE A 8 7.11 8.52 -14.13
CA ILE A 8 7.50 7.41 -13.24
C ILE A 8 6.33 7.00 -12.33
N VAL A 9 5.51 7.95 -11.86
CA VAL A 9 4.29 7.67 -11.11
C VAL A 9 3.24 7.00 -12.00
N LEU A 10 3.10 7.41 -13.27
CA LEU A 10 2.23 6.72 -14.23
C LEU A 10 2.75 5.30 -14.58
N LEU A 11 4.07 5.08 -14.55
CA LEU A 11 4.66 3.75 -14.79
C LEU A 11 4.55 2.82 -13.56
N LEU A 12 4.51 3.38 -12.34
CA LEU A 12 4.26 2.64 -11.09
C LEU A 12 2.78 2.37 -10.83
N LEU A 13 1.87 3.20 -11.35
CA LEU A 13 0.42 2.94 -11.37
C LEU A 13 0.05 1.68 -12.17
N ILE A 14 0.90 1.24 -13.09
CA ILE A 14 0.73 -0.03 -13.84
C ILE A 14 1.18 -1.25 -13.00
N LEU A 15 1.93 -1.05 -11.91
CA LEU A 15 2.42 -2.14 -11.03
C LEU A 15 1.63 -2.28 -9.73
N ALA A 16 0.72 -1.35 -9.44
CA ALA A 16 -0.21 -1.39 -8.31
C ALA A 16 -1.67 -1.64 -8.72
N SER A 17 -1.91 -2.08 -9.97
CA SER A 17 -3.17 -2.75 -10.29
C SER A 17 -3.32 -3.93 -9.33
N PRO A 18 -4.49 -4.16 -8.71
CA PRO A 18 -4.67 -5.31 -7.84
C PRO A 18 -4.21 -6.53 -8.62
N GLN A 19 -3.17 -7.21 -8.13
CA GLN A 19 -2.82 -8.54 -8.64
C GLN A 19 -4.07 -9.38 -8.42
N LEU A 20 -4.91 -9.48 -9.45
CA LEU A 20 -6.04 -10.37 -9.52
C LEU A 20 -5.44 -11.76 -9.32
N ARG A 21 -5.50 -12.26 -8.09
CA ARG A 21 -5.10 -13.63 -7.71
C ARG A 21 -5.99 -14.68 -8.40
N GLY A 22 -6.91 -14.24 -9.25
CA GLY A 22 -7.93 -14.99 -9.96
C GLY A 22 -7.54 -15.27 -11.41
N GLN A 23 -6.60 -16.18 -11.58
CA GLN A 23 -6.44 -16.97 -12.81
C GLN A 23 -6.18 -18.44 -12.45
N ASP A 24 -5.66 -18.70 -11.25
CA ASP A 24 -5.14 -20.01 -10.93
C ASP A 24 -6.21 -21.08 -10.67
N CYS A 25 -6.30 -22.02 -11.61
CA CYS A 25 -7.08 -23.25 -11.49
C CYS A 25 -6.29 -24.41 -10.82
N SER A 26 -5.09 -24.19 -10.27
CA SER A 26 -4.07 -25.18 -9.85
C SER A 26 -4.57 -26.36 -9.01
N ALA A 27 -5.59 -26.15 -8.17
CA ALA A 27 -6.24 -27.23 -7.43
C ALA A 27 -6.97 -28.26 -8.33
N SER A 28 -7.05 -28.04 -9.63
CA SER A 28 -7.77 -28.85 -10.60
C SER A 28 -6.90 -29.07 -11.86
N PRO A 29 -5.92 -29.98 -11.85
CA PRO A 29 -4.97 -30.11 -12.95
C PRO A 29 -5.64 -30.52 -14.27
N TYR A 30 -5.15 -29.91 -15.36
CA TYR A 30 -5.52 -30.26 -16.73
C TYR A 30 -4.81 -31.54 -17.16
N ASN A 31 -5.31 -32.68 -16.69
CA ASN A 31 -4.81 -34.01 -17.03
C ASN A 31 -5.45 -34.52 -18.33
N SER A 32 -5.25 -33.81 -19.44
CA SER A 32 -5.66 -34.35 -20.74
C SER A 32 -4.78 -35.55 -21.12
N PRO A 33 -5.36 -36.64 -21.66
CA PRO A 33 -4.58 -37.74 -22.20
C PRO A 33 -3.83 -37.36 -23.50
N GLY A 34 -4.16 -36.21 -24.11
CA GLY A 34 -3.57 -35.74 -25.36
C GLY A 34 -3.86 -36.65 -26.56
N ALA A 35 -3.17 -36.39 -27.68
CA ALA A 35 -3.28 -37.23 -28.88
C ALA A 35 -2.93 -38.70 -28.56
N PRO A 36 -3.79 -39.68 -28.91
CA PRO A 36 -3.47 -41.09 -28.73
C PRO A 36 -2.18 -41.47 -29.48
N SER A 37 -1.25 -42.15 -28.80
CA SER A 37 0.03 -42.57 -29.41
C SER A 37 -0.14 -43.52 -30.59
N ASN A 38 -1.18 -44.37 -30.53
CA ASN A 38 -1.65 -45.21 -31.63
C ASN A 38 -3.17 -45.20 -31.65
N CYS A 39 -3.76 -44.77 -32.76
CA CYS A 39 -5.21 -44.76 -32.92
C CYS A 39 -5.68 -46.08 -33.55
N THR A 40 -6.82 -46.61 -33.11
CA THR A 40 -7.41 -47.82 -33.75
C THR A 40 -7.82 -47.52 -35.18
N TYR A 41 -8.35 -46.31 -35.40
CA TYR A 41 -8.76 -45.81 -36.71
C TYR A 41 -8.26 -44.38 -36.89
N VAL A 42 -7.65 -44.09 -38.03
CA VAL A 42 -7.15 -42.76 -38.37
C VAL A 42 -7.84 -42.28 -39.64
N PHE A 43 -8.36 -41.06 -39.63
CA PHE A 43 -8.81 -40.37 -40.82
C PHE A 43 -7.79 -39.30 -41.21
N THR A 44 -7.36 -39.32 -42.47
CA THR A 44 -6.44 -38.33 -43.06
C THR A 44 -7.06 -37.78 -44.35
N SER A 45 -6.39 -36.82 -45.00
CA SER A 45 -6.79 -36.33 -46.33
C SER A 45 -6.88 -37.44 -47.40
N SER A 46 -6.22 -38.57 -47.17
CA SER A 46 -6.21 -39.74 -48.06
C SER A 46 -7.30 -40.76 -47.75
N GLY A 47 -8.10 -40.55 -46.69
CA GLY A 47 -9.18 -41.44 -46.25
C GLY A 47 -8.92 -42.14 -44.91
N TRP A 48 -9.63 -43.24 -44.69
CA TRP A 48 -9.62 -44.01 -43.44
C TRP A 48 -8.57 -45.12 -43.46
N PHE A 49 -7.85 -45.28 -42.35
CA PHE A 49 -6.85 -46.32 -42.15
C PHE A 49 -7.04 -47.00 -40.78
N ASP A 50 -6.72 -48.29 -40.70
CA ASP A 50 -6.56 -48.99 -39.42
C ASP A 50 -5.21 -48.67 -38.76
N SER A 51 -4.97 -49.22 -37.56
CA SER A 51 -3.71 -49.04 -36.82
C SER A 51 -2.48 -49.60 -37.53
N GLY A 52 -2.66 -50.47 -38.54
CA GLY A 52 -1.59 -51.01 -39.38
C GLY A 52 -1.31 -50.17 -40.64
N GLY A 53 -2.07 -49.09 -40.86
CA GLY A 53 -1.97 -48.27 -42.06
C GLY A 53 -2.68 -48.84 -43.28
N SER A 54 -3.57 -49.83 -43.12
CA SER A 54 -4.35 -50.38 -44.23
C SER A 54 -5.61 -49.55 -44.47
N PRO A 55 -5.97 -49.22 -45.73
CA PRO A 55 -7.21 -48.51 -46.02
C PRO A 55 -8.46 -49.30 -45.58
N ILE A 56 -9.40 -48.62 -44.93
CA ILE A 56 -10.67 -49.20 -44.47
C ILE A 56 -11.86 -48.29 -44.83
N SER A 57 -13.09 -48.77 -44.64
CA SER A 57 -14.28 -47.91 -44.59
C SER A 57 -14.41 -47.23 -43.23
N ALA A 58 -15.13 -46.11 -43.17
CA ALA A 58 -15.43 -45.43 -41.92
C ALA A 58 -16.05 -46.39 -40.89
N PRO A 59 -15.51 -46.47 -39.65
CA PRO A 59 -16.14 -47.25 -38.60
C PRO A 59 -17.48 -46.63 -38.20
N THR A 60 -18.45 -47.43 -37.74
CA THR A 60 -19.79 -46.93 -37.38
C THR A 60 -20.04 -46.90 -35.86
N THR A 61 -19.28 -47.68 -35.08
CA THR A 61 -19.34 -47.79 -33.60
C THR A 61 -17.93 -47.94 -33.04
N ILE A 62 -17.66 -47.35 -31.86
CA ILE A 62 -16.36 -47.45 -31.18
C ILE A 62 -16.54 -48.04 -29.79
N ASN A 63 -15.78 -49.11 -29.49
CA ASN A 63 -15.76 -49.76 -28.18
C ASN A 63 -14.80 -49.06 -27.21
N SER A 64 -14.89 -49.41 -25.92
CA SER A 64 -14.14 -48.74 -24.84
C SER A 64 -12.62 -48.84 -24.94
N SER A 65 -12.09 -49.86 -25.62
CA SER A 65 -10.65 -50.04 -25.84
C SER A 65 -10.14 -49.41 -27.16
N GLN A 66 -11.03 -48.76 -27.92
CA GLN A 66 -10.72 -48.27 -29.27
C GLN A 66 -10.62 -46.75 -29.31
N SER A 67 -9.91 -46.24 -30.30
CA SER A 67 -9.68 -44.81 -30.52
C SER A 67 -9.84 -44.40 -31.98
N ILE A 68 -10.48 -43.25 -32.22
CA ILE A 68 -10.52 -42.56 -33.52
C ILE A 68 -9.62 -41.33 -33.45
N CYS A 69 -8.83 -41.10 -34.49
CA CYS A 69 -8.10 -39.85 -34.70
C CYS A 69 -8.49 -39.22 -36.03
N ILE A 70 -9.12 -38.05 -35.97
CA ILE A 70 -9.47 -37.23 -37.12
C ILE A 70 -8.35 -36.22 -37.34
N LEU A 71 -7.54 -36.41 -38.39
CA LEU A 71 -6.38 -35.58 -38.70
C LEU A 71 -6.59 -34.71 -39.97
N ALA A 72 -7.80 -34.69 -40.50
CA ALA A 72 -8.24 -33.86 -41.63
C ALA A 72 -9.76 -33.66 -41.55
N ASN A 73 -10.29 -32.68 -42.31
CA ASN A 73 -11.72 -32.36 -42.29
C ASN A 73 -12.60 -33.58 -42.57
N ASN A 74 -13.49 -33.91 -41.64
CA ASN A 74 -14.31 -35.10 -41.67
C ASN A 74 -15.76 -34.82 -41.29
N SER A 75 -16.70 -35.40 -42.03
CA SER A 75 -18.14 -35.29 -41.77
C SER A 75 -18.83 -36.65 -41.72
N ASN A 76 -18.09 -37.73 -41.42
CA ASN A 76 -18.69 -39.06 -41.31
C ASN A 76 -19.50 -39.19 -40.02
N ASN A 77 -20.62 -39.91 -40.11
CA ASN A 77 -21.53 -40.10 -38.98
C ASN A 77 -21.15 -41.35 -38.17
N PHE A 78 -21.18 -41.22 -36.84
CA PHE A 78 -21.00 -42.32 -35.90
C PHE A 78 -22.26 -42.51 -35.06
N THR A 79 -22.54 -43.75 -34.68
CA THR A 79 -23.71 -44.03 -33.83
C THR A 79 -23.39 -43.81 -32.36
N LEU A 80 -22.38 -44.51 -31.83
CA LEU A 80 -22.03 -44.45 -30.41
C LEU A 80 -20.51 -44.56 -30.22
N ILE A 81 -19.97 -43.67 -29.38
CA ILE A 81 -18.58 -43.67 -28.97
C ILE A 81 -18.49 -44.13 -27.50
N LYS A 82 -17.79 -45.24 -27.27
CA LYS A 82 -17.44 -45.74 -25.92
C LYS A 82 -15.97 -45.56 -25.55
N GLY A 83 -15.11 -45.31 -26.55
CA GLY A 83 -13.66 -45.15 -26.38
C GLY A 83 -13.22 -43.69 -26.56
N THR A 84 -12.03 -43.47 -27.12
CA THR A 84 -11.47 -42.13 -27.34
C THR A 84 -11.79 -41.60 -28.74
N PHE A 85 -12.28 -40.37 -28.83
CA PHE A 85 -12.48 -39.64 -30.09
C PHE A 85 -11.60 -38.39 -30.05
N TYR A 86 -10.55 -38.37 -30.88
CA TYR A 86 -9.59 -37.27 -30.97
C TYR A 86 -9.74 -36.55 -32.30
N VAL A 87 -9.79 -35.22 -32.25
CA VAL A 87 -9.73 -34.34 -33.43
C VAL A 87 -8.47 -33.51 -33.33
N GLY A 88 -7.52 -33.77 -34.23
CA GLY A 88 -6.20 -33.16 -34.19
C GLY A 88 -6.18 -31.71 -34.68
N PRO A 89 -5.02 -31.03 -34.55
CA PRO A 89 -4.86 -29.63 -34.93
C PRO A 89 -5.32 -29.39 -36.37
N GLU A 90 -5.98 -28.24 -36.60
CA GLU A 90 -6.50 -27.79 -37.91
C GLU A 90 -7.59 -28.69 -38.55
N ALA A 91 -7.90 -29.85 -37.97
CA ALA A 91 -8.95 -30.73 -38.48
C ALA A 91 -10.33 -30.25 -38.01
N ILE A 92 -11.30 -30.21 -38.93
CA ILE A 92 -12.69 -29.89 -38.63
C ILE A 92 -13.52 -31.18 -38.68
N TYR A 93 -14.12 -31.56 -37.55
CA TYR A 93 -15.14 -32.60 -37.51
C TYR A 93 -16.54 -31.97 -37.46
N SER A 94 -17.37 -32.30 -38.45
CA SER A 94 -18.74 -31.79 -38.59
C SER A 94 -19.80 -32.89 -38.81
N GLY A 95 -19.44 -34.13 -38.50
CA GLY A 95 -20.32 -35.29 -38.66
C GLY A 95 -21.27 -35.48 -37.47
N SER A 96 -22.29 -36.31 -37.65
CA SER A 96 -23.24 -36.63 -36.58
C SER A 96 -22.72 -37.75 -35.67
N ILE A 97 -22.76 -37.53 -34.35
CA ILE A 97 -22.53 -38.57 -33.34
C ILE A 97 -23.78 -38.67 -32.47
N ASN A 98 -24.46 -39.83 -32.38
CA ASN A 98 -25.68 -39.90 -31.55
C ASN A 98 -25.38 -39.83 -30.05
N GLY A 99 -24.20 -40.27 -29.62
CA GLY A 99 -23.79 -40.11 -28.23
C GLY A 99 -22.41 -40.62 -27.86
N PHE A 100 -21.99 -40.21 -26.68
CA PHE A 100 -20.82 -40.64 -25.93
C PHE A 100 -21.30 -41.25 -24.61
N ASN A 101 -20.85 -42.47 -24.29
CA ASN A 101 -21.17 -43.09 -23.00
C ASN A 101 -20.06 -44.01 -22.45
N ASN A 102 -20.29 -44.56 -21.25
CA ASN A 102 -19.45 -45.58 -20.59
C ASN A 102 -17.98 -45.17 -20.37
N GLY A 103 -17.70 -43.95 -19.94
CA GLY A 103 -16.33 -43.48 -19.70
C GLY A 103 -15.57 -43.17 -20.99
N SER A 104 -16.29 -42.76 -22.03
CA SER A 104 -15.69 -42.29 -23.30
C SER A 104 -14.93 -40.98 -23.09
N THR A 105 -14.00 -40.71 -24.00
CA THR A 105 -13.21 -39.48 -23.98
C THR A 105 -13.33 -38.76 -25.33
N LEU A 106 -13.67 -37.48 -25.31
CA LEU A 106 -13.59 -36.58 -26.46
C LEU A 106 -12.41 -35.62 -26.24
N ILE A 107 -11.49 -35.53 -27.21
CA ILE A 107 -10.33 -34.66 -27.16
C ILE A 107 -10.37 -33.77 -28.41
N VAL A 108 -10.42 -32.46 -28.19
CA VAL A 108 -10.63 -31.45 -29.24
C VAL A 108 -9.41 -30.53 -29.30
N GLU A 109 -8.54 -30.76 -30.27
CA GLU A 109 -7.38 -29.90 -30.56
C GLU A 109 -7.55 -29.11 -31.87
N GLY A 110 -8.43 -29.59 -32.76
CA GLY A 110 -8.97 -28.87 -33.92
C GLY A 110 -10.36 -28.29 -33.63
N SER A 111 -11.28 -28.38 -34.60
CA SER A 111 -12.67 -27.89 -34.43
C SER A 111 -13.67 -29.03 -34.48
N VAL A 112 -14.61 -29.07 -33.53
CA VAL A 112 -15.70 -30.04 -33.47
C VAL A 112 -17.02 -29.29 -33.45
N SER A 113 -17.89 -29.59 -34.41
CA SER A 113 -19.29 -29.15 -34.42
C SER A 113 -20.20 -30.37 -34.53
N LEU A 114 -20.93 -30.65 -33.45
CA LEU A 114 -21.84 -31.80 -33.38
C LEU A 114 -23.27 -31.37 -33.70
N PRO A 115 -24.17 -32.27 -34.15
CA PRO A 115 -25.59 -31.96 -34.31
C PRO A 115 -26.31 -31.83 -32.96
N THR A 116 -27.55 -31.33 -32.99
CA THR A 116 -28.37 -30.99 -31.81
C THR A 116 -28.79 -32.18 -30.92
N ASN A 117 -28.50 -33.42 -31.30
CA ASN A 117 -28.99 -34.64 -30.66
C ASN A 117 -27.88 -35.53 -30.05
N THR A 118 -26.64 -35.05 -29.92
CA THR A 118 -25.58 -35.83 -29.31
C THR A 118 -25.73 -35.91 -27.79
N SER A 119 -25.83 -37.12 -27.25
CA SER A 119 -25.87 -37.32 -25.79
C SER A 119 -24.47 -37.47 -25.17
N PHE A 120 -24.24 -36.88 -24.00
CA PHE A 120 -23.04 -37.07 -23.18
C PHE A 120 -23.42 -37.67 -21.82
N ASN A 121 -22.97 -38.89 -21.53
CA ASN A 121 -23.28 -39.57 -20.28
C ASN A 121 -22.04 -40.30 -19.73
N SER A 122 -21.48 -39.74 -18.65
CA SER A 122 -20.18 -40.17 -18.10
C SER A 122 -19.09 -40.14 -19.17
N THR A 123 -18.88 -38.96 -19.74
CA THR A 123 -17.87 -38.67 -20.77
C THR A 123 -16.90 -37.62 -20.27
N ASP A 124 -15.60 -37.81 -20.53
CA ASP A 124 -14.60 -36.77 -20.30
C ASP A 124 -14.36 -36.01 -21.62
N ILE A 125 -14.60 -34.70 -21.59
CA ILE A 125 -14.39 -33.80 -22.73
C ILE A 125 -13.21 -32.90 -22.42
N PHE A 126 -12.15 -33.00 -23.22
CA PHE A 126 -10.97 -32.16 -23.18
C PHE A 126 -10.95 -31.27 -24.41
N ILE A 127 -11.03 -29.96 -24.21
CA ILE A 127 -10.80 -28.97 -25.28
C ILE A 127 -9.42 -28.40 -25.02
N GLU A 128 -8.50 -28.61 -25.95
CA GLU A 128 -7.11 -28.14 -25.87
C GLU A 128 -7.03 -26.65 -26.23
N SER A 129 -5.87 -26.03 -26.01
CA SER A 129 -5.68 -24.58 -26.20
C SER A 129 -6.04 -24.04 -27.59
N THR A 130 -5.87 -24.83 -28.64
CA THR A 130 -6.26 -24.47 -30.03
C THR A 130 -7.63 -25.02 -30.42
N GLY A 131 -8.26 -25.79 -29.53
CA GLY A 131 -9.49 -26.50 -29.78
C GLY A 131 -10.71 -25.60 -29.77
N THR A 132 -11.66 -25.86 -30.66
CA THR A 132 -13.00 -25.26 -30.63
C THR A 132 -14.06 -26.34 -30.62
N PHE A 133 -14.92 -26.34 -29.60
CA PHE A 133 -16.05 -27.24 -29.52
C PHE A 133 -17.36 -26.44 -29.55
N THR A 134 -18.07 -26.53 -30.68
CA THR A 134 -19.37 -25.89 -30.88
C THR A 134 -20.50 -26.90 -30.73
N TYR A 135 -21.44 -26.61 -29.83
CA TYR A 135 -22.64 -27.40 -29.59
C TYR A 135 -23.90 -26.59 -29.97
N PRO A 136 -24.65 -26.96 -31.01
CA PRO A 136 -25.69 -26.12 -31.61
C PRO A 136 -27.03 -26.13 -30.84
N ALA A 137 -27.07 -26.70 -29.64
CA ALA A 137 -28.27 -26.86 -28.83
C ALA A 137 -27.97 -26.68 -27.34
N ALA A 138 -28.96 -26.94 -26.48
CA ALA A 138 -28.74 -26.97 -25.04
C ALA A 138 -27.78 -28.09 -24.64
N LEU A 139 -26.70 -27.73 -23.93
CA LEU A 139 -25.72 -28.66 -23.39
C LEU A 139 -26.01 -28.92 -21.92
N SER A 140 -26.29 -30.18 -21.60
CA SER A 140 -26.48 -30.64 -20.23
C SER A 140 -25.60 -31.88 -20.00
N PRO A 141 -24.41 -31.73 -19.40
CA PRO A 141 -23.55 -32.86 -19.08
C PRO A 141 -24.28 -33.85 -18.17
N GLY A 142 -24.61 -35.04 -18.68
CA GLY A 142 -25.32 -36.07 -17.92
C GLY A 142 -24.38 -36.97 -17.11
N GLY A 143 -24.87 -37.61 -16.05
CA GLY A 143 -24.08 -38.57 -15.25
C GLY A 143 -22.87 -37.91 -14.57
N SER A 144 -21.70 -38.56 -14.66
CA SER A 144 -20.42 -38.02 -14.15
C SER A 144 -19.58 -37.33 -15.24
N THR A 145 -20.23 -36.73 -16.26
CA THR A 145 -19.53 -36.07 -17.37
C THR A 145 -18.69 -34.90 -16.87
N MET A 146 -17.46 -34.79 -17.37
CA MET A 146 -16.52 -33.72 -17.04
C MET A 146 -16.11 -32.98 -18.31
N ILE A 147 -16.21 -31.66 -18.29
CA ILE A 147 -15.71 -30.79 -19.37
C ILE A 147 -14.53 -30.01 -18.83
N LYS A 148 -13.35 -30.17 -19.45
CA LYS A 148 -12.15 -29.39 -19.19
C LYS A 148 -11.80 -28.57 -20.41
N ASN A 149 -11.98 -27.26 -20.32
CA ASN A 149 -11.79 -26.34 -21.43
C ASN A 149 -10.52 -25.52 -21.27
N LYS A 150 -9.56 -25.68 -22.19
CA LYS A 150 -8.41 -24.78 -22.39
C LYS A 150 -8.51 -23.93 -23.66
N GLY A 151 -9.49 -24.19 -24.51
CA GLY A 151 -9.70 -23.50 -25.77
C GLY A 151 -11.04 -22.77 -25.76
N PHE A 152 -11.86 -23.03 -26.78
CA PHE A 152 -13.15 -22.39 -26.95
C PHE A 152 -14.31 -23.41 -26.90
N LEU A 153 -15.25 -23.21 -25.98
CA LEU A 153 -16.52 -23.94 -25.90
C LEU A 153 -17.65 -22.98 -26.27
N ASP A 154 -18.37 -23.28 -27.35
CA ASP A 154 -19.44 -22.45 -27.87
C ASP A 154 -20.77 -23.23 -27.82
N VAL A 155 -21.69 -22.81 -26.95
CA VAL A 155 -22.99 -23.45 -26.73
C VAL A 155 -24.09 -22.54 -27.27
N MET A 156 -24.69 -22.93 -28.40
CA MET A 156 -25.73 -22.14 -29.07
C MET A 156 -27.10 -22.17 -28.36
N GLY A 157 -27.22 -22.93 -27.26
CA GLY A 157 -28.42 -22.99 -26.43
C GLY A 157 -28.09 -22.81 -24.95
N ASN A 158 -28.91 -23.39 -24.08
CA ASN A 158 -28.68 -23.31 -22.62
C ASN A 158 -27.52 -24.19 -22.18
N LEU A 159 -26.73 -23.73 -21.22
CA LEU A 159 -25.72 -24.54 -20.53
C LEU A 159 -26.21 -24.86 -19.13
N SER A 160 -26.47 -26.13 -18.84
CA SER A 160 -26.98 -26.56 -17.54
C SER A 160 -26.07 -27.62 -16.92
N THR A 161 -25.74 -27.46 -15.64
CA THR A 161 -25.06 -28.49 -14.85
C THR A 161 -26.00 -28.97 -13.73
N SER A 162 -26.14 -30.29 -13.61
CA SER A 162 -26.94 -30.94 -12.57
C SER A 162 -26.33 -32.29 -12.19
N GLY A 163 -26.68 -32.80 -11.00
CA GLY A 163 -26.12 -34.06 -10.50
C GLY A 163 -24.61 -33.98 -10.26
N SER A 164 -23.84 -34.89 -10.88
CA SER A 164 -22.37 -34.99 -10.74
C SER A 164 -21.59 -34.40 -11.93
N GLY A 165 -22.26 -33.71 -12.86
CA GLY A 165 -21.61 -33.08 -14.00
C GLY A 165 -20.70 -31.93 -13.57
N THR A 166 -19.51 -31.82 -14.15
CA THR A 166 -18.54 -30.76 -13.79
C THR A 166 -17.98 -30.06 -15.03
N ILE A 167 -17.79 -28.75 -14.93
CA ILE A 167 -17.15 -27.93 -15.97
C ILE A 167 -16.00 -27.16 -15.32
N ILE A 168 -14.82 -27.21 -15.93
CA ILE A 168 -13.66 -26.42 -15.54
C ILE A 168 -13.20 -25.65 -16.78
N ASN A 169 -13.36 -24.33 -16.73
CA ASN A 169 -12.79 -23.40 -17.71
C ASN A 169 -11.43 -22.92 -17.19
N TYR A 170 -10.36 -23.21 -17.92
CA TYR A 170 -8.99 -22.89 -17.51
C TYR A 170 -8.60 -21.46 -17.93
N GLU A 171 -7.41 -21.05 -17.50
CA GLU A 171 -6.77 -19.80 -17.94
C GLU A 171 -6.75 -19.71 -19.48
N ASP A 172 -6.95 -18.48 -19.98
CA ASP A 172 -7.03 -18.13 -21.42
C ASP A 172 -8.15 -18.82 -22.22
N ALA A 173 -8.98 -19.65 -21.59
CA ALA A 173 -10.08 -20.35 -22.23
C ALA A 173 -11.39 -19.55 -22.20
N ARG A 174 -12.27 -19.79 -23.17
CA ARG A 174 -13.56 -19.11 -23.30
C ARG A 174 -14.72 -20.10 -23.39
N ILE A 175 -15.79 -19.82 -22.66
CA ILE A 175 -17.09 -20.47 -22.80
C ILE A 175 -18.11 -19.40 -23.19
N ASP A 176 -18.75 -19.57 -24.34
CA ASP A 176 -19.88 -18.73 -24.77
C ASP A 176 -21.17 -19.56 -24.70
N VAL A 177 -22.20 -18.98 -24.09
CA VAL A 177 -23.53 -19.57 -23.95
C VAL A 177 -24.55 -18.62 -24.55
N GLN A 178 -25.14 -18.98 -25.69
CA GLN A 178 -26.13 -18.14 -26.38
C GLN A 178 -27.52 -18.18 -25.73
N GLY A 179 -27.77 -19.15 -24.84
CA GLY A 179 -28.99 -19.24 -24.03
C GLY A 179 -28.74 -18.96 -22.54
N ASP A 180 -29.51 -19.61 -21.67
CA ASP A 180 -29.40 -19.46 -20.22
C ASP A 180 -28.35 -20.40 -19.59
N GLY A 181 -27.72 -19.94 -18.50
CA GLY A 181 -26.88 -20.74 -17.61
C GLY A 181 -27.66 -21.25 -16.40
N SER A 182 -27.66 -22.56 -16.16
CA SER A 182 -28.26 -23.17 -14.96
C SER A 182 -27.21 -24.01 -14.23
N PHE A 183 -26.52 -23.42 -13.26
CA PHE A 183 -25.36 -24.03 -12.60
C PHE A 183 -25.74 -24.58 -11.22
N ASN A 184 -26.18 -25.84 -11.17
CA ASN A 184 -26.53 -26.53 -9.92
C ASN A 184 -25.46 -27.53 -9.47
N SER A 185 -24.39 -27.70 -10.24
CA SER A 185 -23.17 -28.43 -9.88
C SER A 185 -21.93 -27.68 -10.38
N LEU A 186 -20.74 -28.12 -9.94
CA LEU A 186 -19.48 -27.37 -10.08
C LEU A 186 -19.19 -26.89 -11.52
N VAL A 187 -19.20 -25.57 -11.68
CA VAL A 187 -18.63 -24.83 -12.81
C VAL A 187 -17.52 -23.95 -12.26
N LYS A 188 -16.27 -24.33 -12.47
CA LYS A 188 -15.10 -23.55 -12.05
C LYS A 188 -14.61 -22.71 -13.22
N ASN A 189 -14.72 -21.40 -13.13
CA ASN A 189 -14.35 -20.47 -14.20
C ASN A 189 -13.05 -19.71 -13.88
N CYS A 190 -11.95 -20.11 -14.51
CA CYS A 190 -10.64 -19.44 -14.46
C CYS A 190 -10.30 -18.69 -15.76
N GLY A 191 -11.21 -18.68 -16.73
CA GLY A 191 -11.10 -17.94 -17.99
C GLY A 191 -12.30 -17.01 -18.20
N ILE A 192 -12.79 -16.91 -19.44
CA ILE A 192 -13.98 -16.12 -19.77
C ILE A 192 -15.21 -17.02 -19.86
N LEU A 193 -16.28 -16.67 -19.14
CA LEU A 193 -17.62 -17.24 -19.27
C LEU A 193 -18.59 -16.14 -19.69
N GLU A 194 -19.09 -16.19 -20.91
CA GLU A 194 -20.12 -15.26 -21.39
C GLU A 194 -21.46 -15.97 -21.56
N VAL A 195 -22.52 -15.40 -21.01
CA VAL A 195 -23.89 -15.92 -21.07
C VAL A 195 -24.81 -14.83 -21.61
N ALA A 196 -25.31 -15.02 -22.82
CA ALA A 196 -26.24 -14.11 -23.48
C ALA A 196 -27.64 -14.09 -22.82
N GLY A 197 -28.00 -15.17 -22.13
CA GLY A 197 -29.21 -15.27 -21.31
C GLY A 197 -28.98 -14.91 -19.84
N SER A 198 -29.79 -15.51 -18.97
CA SER A 198 -29.69 -15.35 -17.51
C SER A 198 -28.88 -16.49 -16.87
N ILE A 199 -28.28 -16.23 -15.71
CA ILE A 199 -27.69 -17.26 -14.85
C ILE A 199 -28.63 -17.55 -13.67
N THR A 200 -28.89 -18.83 -13.44
CA THR A 200 -29.55 -19.34 -12.24
C THR A 200 -28.68 -20.39 -11.55
N GLY A 201 -28.63 -20.38 -10.22
CA GLY A 201 -27.86 -21.40 -9.48
C GLY A 201 -28.01 -21.33 -7.96
N SER A 202 -27.43 -22.31 -7.28
CA SER A 202 -27.26 -22.33 -5.83
C SER A 202 -25.84 -21.88 -5.49
N GLY A 203 -25.68 -20.69 -4.91
CA GLY A 203 -24.41 -19.95 -4.79
C GLY A 203 -23.14 -20.80 -4.65
N GLY A 204 -22.91 -21.41 -3.48
CA GLY A 204 -21.65 -22.10 -3.15
C GLY A 204 -21.39 -23.47 -3.82
N SER A 205 -22.37 -24.07 -4.51
CA SER A 205 -22.22 -25.40 -5.15
C SER A 205 -22.28 -25.38 -6.68
N GLY A 206 -22.63 -24.24 -7.27
CA GLY A 206 -22.77 -24.07 -8.71
C GLY A 206 -21.53 -23.46 -9.36
N LEU A 207 -21.53 -22.14 -9.51
CA LEU A 207 -20.47 -21.37 -10.17
C LEU A 207 -19.40 -20.92 -9.17
N GLN A 208 -18.14 -21.20 -9.47
CA GLN A 208 -16.97 -20.65 -8.79
C GLN A 208 -16.24 -19.73 -9.76
N ASN A 209 -16.44 -18.42 -9.62
CA ASN A 209 -15.81 -17.43 -10.50
C ASN A 209 -14.44 -17.02 -9.96
N TYR A 210 -13.40 -17.26 -10.75
CA TYR A 210 -12.02 -16.83 -10.48
C TYR A 210 -11.53 -15.81 -11.51
N CYS A 211 -12.08 -15.77 -12.72
CA CYS A 211 -11.75 -14.76 -13.74
C CYS A 211 -13.02 -14.01 -14.20
N SER A 212 -13.31 -13.94 -15.51
CA SER A 212 -14.39 -13.10 -16.05
C SER A 212 -15.67 -13.88 -16.27
N THR A 213 -16.78 -13.41 -15.70
CA THR A 213 -18.13 -13.86 -16.06
C THR A 213 -18.96 -12.67 -16.55
N TYR A 214 -19.56 -12.78 -17.74
CA TYR A 214 -20.46 -11.77 -18.30
C TYR A 214 -21.87 -12.35 -18.47
N VAL A 215 -22.87 -11.70 -17.88
CA VAL A 215 -24.27 -12.07 -17.96
C VAL A 215 -25.05 -10.94 -18.62
N HIS A 216 -25.60 -11.18 -19.81
CA HIS A 216 -26.42 -10.19 -20.51
C HIS A 216 -27.85 -10.11 -19.94
N GLY A 217 -28.34 -11.20 -19.34
CA GLY A 217 -29.61 -11.26 -18.62
C GLY A 217 -29.48 -11.03 -17.11
N ASN A 218 -30.36 -11.68 -16.35
CA ASN A 218 -30.37 -11.59 -14.88
C ASN A 218 -29.45 -12.64 -14.26
N MET A 219 -28.92 -12.36 -13.07
CA MET A 219 -28.21 -13.32 -12.23
C MET A 219 -29.02 -13.56 -10.95
N SER A 220 -29.61 -14.75 -10.82
CA SER A 220 -30.41 -15.13 -9.66
C SER A 220 -29.77 -16.32 -8.93
N LEU A 221 -29.39 -16.08 -7.67
CA LEU A 221 -28.69 -17.03 -6.82
C LEU A 221 -29.54 -17.37 -5.60
N ASN A 222 -29.58 -18.66 -5.25
CA ASN A 222 -30.38 -19.19 -4.14
C ASN A 222 -29.50 -19.62 -2.94
N GLY A 223 -28.41 -18.90 -2.67
CA GLY A 223 -27.48 -19.20 -1.59
C GLY A 223 -26.25 -18.28 -1.62
N ASP A 224 -25.46 -18.32 -0.55
CA ASP A 224 -24.23 -17.53 -0.45
C ASP A 224 -23.31 -17.82 -1.64
N PHE A 225 -22.79 -16.77 -2.26
CA PHE A 225 -21.97 -16.85 -3.46
C PHE A 225 -20.70 -16.05 -3.27
N THR A 226 -19.55 -16.58 -3.71
CA THR A 226 -18.27 -15.90 -3.63
C THR A 226 -17.66 -15.79 -5.03
N SER A 227 -17.42 -14.55 -5.48
CA SER A 227 -16.63 -14.27 -6.68
C SER A 227 -15.23 -13.80 -6.29
N ASN A 228 -14.21 -14.36 -6.92
CA ASN A 228 -12.82 -13.89 -6.82
C ASN A 228 -12.32 -13.25 -8.13
N GLY A 229 -13.19 -13.12 -9.13
CA GLY A 229 -12.88 -12.47 -10.40
C GLY A 229 -13.99 -11.49 -10.83
N LEU A 230 -13.80 -10.88 -11.99
CA LEU A 230 -14.75 -9.95 -12.60
C LEU A 230 -16.11 -10.60 -12.87
N ILE A 231 -17.18 -9.91 -12.48
CA ILE A 231 -18.55 -10.19 -12.91
C ILE A 231 -19.14 -8.94 -13.54
N ILE A 232 -19.67 -9.08 -14.77
CA ILE A 232 -20.48 -8.06 -15.45
C ILE A 232 -21.90 -8.59 -15.54
N ILE A 233 -22.90 -7.81 -15.13
CA ILE A 233 -24.31 -8.16 -15.26
C ILE A 233 -25.07 -6.98 -15.87
N ASP A 234 -25.69 -7.22 -17.03
CA ASP A 234 -26.51 -6.20 -17.69
C ASP A 234 -27.96 -6.15 -17.17
N GLY A 235 -28.48 -7.26 -16.65
CA GLY A 235 -29.78 -7.35 -15.98
C GLY A 235 -29.71 -7.14 -14.47
N ASP A 236 -30.62 -7.78 -13.73
CA ASP A 236 -30.71 -7.67 -12.27
C ASP A 236 -29.90 -8.76 -11.54
N LEU A 237 -29.31 -8.40 -10.40
CA LEU A 237 -28.73 -9.32 -9.42
C LEU A 237 -29.71 -9.59 -8.28
N SER A 238 -29.95 -10.86 -7.95
CA SER A 238 -30.82 -11.31 -6.85
C SER A 238 -30.14 -12.43 -6.08
N VAL A 239 -29.99 -12.29 -4.76
CA VAL A 239 -29.39 -13.34 -3.89
C VAL A 239 -30.35 -13.94 -2.87
N ASN A 240 -31.64 -13.57 -2.93
CA ASN A 240 -32.75 -14.24 -2.23
C ASN A 240 -32.52 -14.39 -0.71
N GLY A 241 -32.06 -13.32 -0.06
CA GLY A 241 -31.76 -13.26 1.36
C GLY A 241 -30.43 -13.90 1.77
N SER A 242 -29.58 -14.25 0.80
CA SER A 242 -28.21 -14.75 1.02
C SER A 242 -27.17 -13.64 0.81
N VAL A 243 -25.88 -13.97 0.98
CA VAL A 243 -24.78 -13.00 0.85
C VAL A 243 -24.01 -13.20 -0.45
N PHE A 244 -23.81 -12.12 -1.20
CA PHE A 244 -22.87 -12.06 -2.33
C PHE A 244 -21.52 -11.53 -1.85
N TYR A 245 -20.53 -12.40 -1.74
CA TYR A 245 -19.14 -12.02 -1.45
C TYR A 245 -18.41 -11.68 -2.76
N ASN A 246 -18.16 -10.40 -3.01
CA ASN A 246 -17.39 -9.95 -4.16
C ASN A 246 -15.96 -9.61 -3.73
N ASN A 247 -14.98 -10.47 -4.00
CA ASN A 247 -13.57 -10.22 -3.68
C ASN A 247 -12.79 -9.54 -4.82
N SER A 248 -13.48 -9.09 -5.88
CA SER A 248 -12.90 -8.50 -7.09
C SER A 248 -13.84 -7.41 -7.63
N THR A 249 -14.04 -7.32 -8.94
CA THR A 249 -14.89 -6.31 -9.58
C THR A 249 -16.28 -6.86 -9.88
N LEU A 250 -17.31 -6.15 -9.42
CA LEU A 250 -18.71 -6.35 -9.81
C LEU A 250 -19.19 -5.10 -10.56
N LEU A 251 -19.53 -5.28 -11.83
CA LEU A 251 -20.04 -4.22 -12.71
C LEU A 251 -21.49 -4.52 -13.06
N LEU A 252 -22.39 -3.60 -12.70
CA LEU A 252 -23.84 -3.72 -12.88
C LEU A 252 -24.37 -2.56 -13.73
N ASN A 253 -25.34 -2.83 -14.61
CA ASN A 253 -26.12 -1.72 -15.20
C ASN A 253 -26.98 -1.03 -14.14
N ASN A 254 -27.68 -1.82 -13.31
CA ASN A 254 -28.49 -1.34 -12.19
C ASN A 254 -28.24 -2.22 -10.96
N LEU A 255 -28.30 -1.61 -9.79
CA LEU A 255 -28.19 -2.25 -8.49
C LEU A 255 -29.47 -1.97 -7.70
N ASN A 256 -30.37 -2.94 -7.65
CA ASN A 256 -31.65 -2.84 -6.94
C ASN A 256 -31.72 -3.90 -5.83
N LEU A 257 -31.14 -3.62 -4.65
CA LEU A 257 -31.12 -4.60 -3.56
C LEU A 257 -32.32 -4.47 -2.62
N THR A 258 -32.89 -5.62 -2.24
CA THR A 258 -34.05 -5.71 -1.35
C THR A 258 -33.89 -6.89 -0.39
N ASN A 259 -33.64 -6.63 0.90
CA ASN A 259 -33.29 -7.67 1.91
C ASN A 259 -32.06 -8.55 1.54
N ASP A 260 -31.25 -8.09 0.59
CA ASP A 260 -30.07 -8.81 0.09
C ASP A 260 -28.78 -8.15 0.60
N GLN A 261 -27.69 -8.90 0.65
CA GLN A 261 -26.39 -8.41 1.14
C GLN A 261 -25.28 -8.61 0.10
N ILE A 262 -24.49 -7.57 -0.16
CA ILE A 262 -23.25 -7.65 -0.93
C ILE A 262 -22.08 -7.24 -0.04
N VAL A 263 -21.08 -8.11 0.09
CA VAL A 263 -19.93 -7.92 0.98
C VAL A 263 -18.64 -7.98 0.18
N GLY A 264 -17.85 -6.92 0.28
CA GLY A 264 -16.52 -6.82 -0.32
C GLY A 264 -15.43 -7.22 0.68
N ASN A 265 -14.20 -7.27 0.20
CA ASN A 265 -13.04 -7.67 0.98
C ASN A 265 -12.36 -6.52 1.75
N ASN A 266 -12.89 -5.30 1.66
CA ASN A 266 -12.35 -4.07 2.27
C ASN A 266 -10.95 -3.64 1.79
N ASP A 267 -10.46 -4.23 0.69
CA ASP A 267 -9.09 -4.05 0.18
C ASP A 267 -9.07 -3.74 -1.32
N THR A 268 -9.62 -4.62 -2.14
CA THR A 268 -9.60 -4.53 -3.62
C THR A 268 -10.97 -4.67 -4.26
N SER A 269 -12.02 -4.92 -3.48
CA SER A 269 -13.37 -5.12 -4.01
C SER A 269 -13.90 -3.84 -4.61
N LEU A 270 -14.29 -3.92 -5.88
CA LEU A 270 -14.81 -2.81 -6.64
C LEU A 270 -16.26 -3.10 -7.04
N LEU A 271 -17.15 -2.16 -6.76
CA LEU A 271 -18.54 -2.17 -7.17
C LEU A 271 -18.78 -0.97 -8.08
N ILE A 272 -19.13 -1.24 -9.34
CA ILE A 272 -19.41 -0.22 -10.35
C ILE A 272 -20.87 -0.35 -10.77
N VAL A 273 -21.59 0.76 -10.71
CA VAL A 273 -22.96 0.85 -11.21
C VAL A 273 -23.00 1.84 -12.38
N ARG A 274 -23.69 1.48 -13.47
CA ARG A 274 -23.76 2.34 -14.67
C ARG A 274 -24.91 3.34 -14.65
N GLN A 275 -26.01 3.00 -13.99
CA GLN A 275 -27.27 3.75 -14.06
C GLN A 275 -27.87 3.97 -12.69
N ASN A 276 -28.62 3.00 -12.12
CA ASN A 276 -29.31 3.23 -10.84
C ASN A 276 -28.75 2.36 -9.71
N ALA A 277 -28.43 2.95 -8.56
CA ALA A 277 -28.00 2.29 -7.34
C ALA A 277 -28.97 2.54 -6.17
N GLN A 278 -29.76 1.52 -5.80
CA GLN A 278 -30.84 1.62 -4.81
C GLN A 278 -30.79 0.50 -3.76
N LEU A 279 -30.87 0.89 -2.48
CA LEU A 279 -31.02 -0.02 -1.34
C LEU A 279 -32.40 0.12 -0.71
N SER A 280 -33.12 -1.00 -0.61
CA SER A 280 -34.46 -1.04 -0.01
C SER A 280 -34.62 -2.18 1.01
N ASN A 281 -35.60 -2.03 1.90
CA ASN A 281 -36.03 -3.05 2.87
C ASN A 281 -34.86 -3.76 3.59
N GLY A 282 -33.96 -3.01 4.24
CA GLY A 282 -32.88 -3.60 5.05
C GLY A 282 -31.74 -4.27 4.26
N ALA A 283 -31.62 -3.98 2.97
CA ALA A 283 -30.44 -4.36 2.18
C ALA A 283 -29.15 -3.79 2.78
N SER A 284 -28.03 -4.49 2.59
CA SER A 284 -26.70 -4.05 3.04
C SER A 284 -25.65 -4.17 1.95
N ILE A 285 -24.81 -3.15 1.80
CA ILE A 285 -23.56 -3.23 1.05
C ILE A 285 -22.41 -2.72 1.91
N GLU A 286 -21.34 -3.52 1.98
CA GLU A 286 -20.19 -3.23 2.81
C GLU A 286 -18.87 -3.57 2.09
N GLY A 287 -17.80 -2.84 2.37
CA GLY A 287 -16.43 -3.24 2.04
C GLY A 287 -16.01 -3.18 0.57
N HIS A 288 -16.65 -2.29 -0.20
CA HIS A 288 -16.30 -2.02 -1.60
C HIS A 288 -15.83 -0.58 -1.78
N TYR A 289 -14.90 -0.37 -2.72
CA TYR A 289 -14.88 0.89 -3.45
C TYR A 289 -16.11 0.94 -4.35
N PHE A 290 -16.86 2.01 -4.28
CA PHE A 290 -18.10 2.18 -5.02
C PHE A 290 -17.95 3.33 -6.01
N TYR A 291 -18.26 3.06 -7.27
CA TYR A 291 -18.29 4.07 -8.32
C TYR A 291 -19.62 4.02 -9.05
N ASP A 292 -20.37 5.13 -8.97
CA ASP A 292 -21.52 5.34 -9.83
C ASP A 292 -21.12 6.17 -11.04
N ILE A 293 -21.39 5.65 -12.24
CA ILE A 293 -21.05 6.31 -13.50
C ILE A 293 -22.03 7.44 -13.81
N ASP A 294 -23.26 7.36 -13.31
CA ASP A 294 -24.34 8.25 -13.72
C ASP A 294 -24.19 9.68 -13.17
N ASP A 295 -23.80 9.83 -11.90
CA ASP A 295 -23.71 11.10 -11.19
C ASP A 295 -22.34 11.36 -10.54
N GLY A 296 -21.42 10.40 -10.59
CA GLY A 296 -20.06 10.53 -10.06
C GLY A 296 -19.93 10.28 -8.56
N GLY A 297 -20.95 9.70 -7.90
CA GLY A 297 -20.80 9.01 -6.62
C GLY A 297 -22.00 9.07 -5.66
N GLY A 298 -22.24 7.94 -4.98
CA GLY A 298 -23.31 7.77 -3.97
C GLY A 298 -24.46 6.92 -4.50
N PHE A 299 -25.34 6.46 -3.61
CA PHE A 299 -26.55 5.74 -4.02
C PHE A 299 -27.68 6.72 -4.33
N ASP A 300 -28.46 6.46 -5.39
CA ASP A 300 -29.69 7.20 -5.72
C ASP A 300 -30.69 7.21 -4.56
N SER A 301 -30.79 6.08 -3.84
CA SER A 301 -31.68 5.95 -2.69
C SER A 301 -31.24 4.87 -1.72
N VAL A 302 -31.29 5.20 -0.43
CA VAL A 302 -31.01 4.27 0.67
C VAL A 302 -32.13 4.35 1.69
N CYS A 303 -32.74 3.21 1.99
CA CYS A 303 -33.78 3.14 3.01
C CYS A 303 -33.20 3.36 4.41
N GLY A 304 -33.98 3.93 5.34
CA GLY A 304 -33.48 4.22 6.70
C GLY A 304 -33.09 2.99 7.54
N SER A 305 -33.47 1.78 7.13
CA SER A 305 -33.04 0.52 7.75
C SER A 305 -31.94 -0.20 6.96
N CYS A 306 -31.49 0.37 5.84
CA CYS A 306 -30.47 -0.19 4.98
C CYS A 306 -29.07 0.20 5.48
N THR A 307 -28.07 -0.61 5.16
CA THR A 307 -26.69 -0.36 5.51
C THR A 307 -25.88 -0.05 4.26
N GLU A 308 -25.30 1.14 4.22
CA GLU A 308 -24.35 1.57 3.19
C GLU A 308 -22.99 1.80 3.88
N GLN A 309 -22.04 0.89 3.65
CA GLN A 309 -20.69 0.95 4.20
C GLN A 309 -19.66 0.74 3.09
N VAL A 310 -19.82 1.47 2.00
CA VAL A 310 -18.90 1.50 0.87
C VAL A 310 -18.05 2.77 0.88
N ASP A 311 -17.06 2.77 0.01
CA ASP A 311 -16.10 3.85 -0.13
C ASP A 311 -16.29 4.49 -1.49
N ILE A 312 -17.01 5.60 -1.52
CA ILE A 312 -17.38 6.30 -2.75
C ILE A 312 -16.11 6.85 -3.39
N VAL A 313 -15.89 6.49 -4.64
CA VAL A 313 -14.82 7.04 -5.47
C VAL A 313 -15.46 7.93 -6.53
N THR A 314 -14.76 8.99 -6.92
CA THR A 314 -15.26 10.01 -7.84
C THR A 314 -14.82 9.79 -9.29
N LEU A 315 -13.82 8.92 -9.51
CA LEU A 315 -13.29 8.65 -10.85
C LEU A 315 -12.74 7.22 -10.96
N ALA A 316 -13.11 6.54 -12.04
CA ALA A 316 -12.56 5.25 -12.44
C ALA A 316 -12.20 5.27 -13.93
N ASP A 317 -11.12 4.60 -14.31
CA ASP A 317 -10.80 4.31 -15.71
C ASP A 317 -11.44 2.97 -16.07
N ILE A 318 -12.51 3.03 -16.86
CA ILE A 318 -13.28 1.88 -17.31
C ILE A 318 -13.15 1.80 -18.82
N PRO A 319 -12.63 0.70 -19.37
CA PRO A 319 -12.57 0.51 -20.81
C PRO A 319 -13.92 0.66 -21.49
N THR A 320 -13.93 1.24 -22.68
CA THR A 320 -15.18 1.51 -23.41
C THR A 320 -15.84 0.27 -24.01
N SER A 321 -15.10 -0.83 -24.16
CA SER A 321 -15.59 -2.08 -24.73
C SER A 321 -15.64 -3.18 -23.69
N ASN A 322 -16.77 -3.91 -23.60
CA ASN A 322 -16.89 -5.05 -22.68
C ASN A 322 -15.81 -6.11 -22.96
N GLU A 323 -15.37 -6.29 -24.20
CA GLU A 323 -14.31 -7.26 -24.51
C GLU A 323 -12.96 -6.87 -23.86
N GLU A 324 -12.65 -5.58 -23.81
CA GLU A 324 -11.46 -5.07 -23.12
C GLU A 324 -11.60 -5.20 -21.61
N ILE A 325 -12.80 -4.95 -21.06
CA ILE A 325 -13.10 -5.19 -19.64
C ILE A 325 -12.93 -6.67 -19.28
N LEU A 326 -13.45 -7.58 -20.10
CA LEU A 326 -13.39 -9.03 -19.86
C LEU A 326 -11.97 -9.60 -19.98
N SER A 327 -11.13 -8.96 -20.79
CA SER A 327 -9.73 -9.36 -20.94
C SER A 327 -8.99 -9.27 -19.61
N ASN A 328 -8.02 -10.16 -19.39
CA ASN A 328 -7.20 -10.20 -18.17
C ASN A 328 -8.02 -10.14 -16.87
N CYS A 329 -9.21 -10.76 -16.86
CA CYS A 329 -10.06 -10.87 -15.67
C CYS A 329 -10.49 -9.53 -15.05
N GLY A 330 -10.62 -8.46 -15.84
CA GLY A 330 -10.98 -7.13 -15.34
C GLY A 330 -9.81 -6.23 -14.97
N ALA A 331 -8.56 -6.64 -15.22
CA ALA A 331 -7.37 -5.87 -14.83
C ALA A 331 -7.29 -4.45 -15.42
N ALA A 332 -8.00 -4.19 -16.52
CA ALA A 332 -8.04 -2.89 -17.17
C ALA A 332 -8.99 -1.89 -16.46
N VAL A 333 -9.86 -2.37 -15.56
CA VAL A 333 -10.70 -1.51 -14.73
C VAL A 333 -9.88 -1.04 -13.54
N THR A 334 -9.62 0.26 -13.45
CA THR A 334 -8.82 0.82 -12.35
C THR A 334 -9.50 2.03 -11.73
N MET A 335 -9.33 2.19 -10.42
CA MET A 335 -9.80 3.39 -9.73
C MET A 335 -8.77 4.49 -9.89
N VAL A 336 -9.21 5.68 -10.27
CA VAL A 336 -8.34 6.84 -10.27
C VAL A 336 -8.37 7.40 -8.86
N SER A 337 -7.42 6.96 -8.02
CA SER A 337 -7.21 7.60 -6.73
C SER A 337 -6.89 9.07 -6.98
N ILE A 338 -7.61 9.96 -6.30
CA ILE A 338 -7.21 11.35 -6.16
C ILE A 338 -5.99 11.37 -5.22
N ILE A 339 -4.82 10.97 -5.75
CA ILE A 339 -3.55 11.16 -5.05
C ILE A 339 -3.25 12.65 -5.10
N GLU A 340 -3.87 13.41 -4.21
CA GLU A 340 -3.23 14.60 -3.71
C GLU A 340 -2.55 14.20 -2.41
N GLU A 341 -1.26 14.50 -2.27
CA GLU A 341 -0.57 14.52 -0.96
C GLU A 341 -1.31 15.55 -0.10
N SER A 342 -2.36 15.08 0.58
CA SER A 342 -3.39 15.92 1.20
C SER A 342 -3.55 15.55 2.66
N LYS A 343 -3.43 16.52 3.56
CA LYS A 343 -3.81 16.38 4.97
C LYS A 343 -5.30 16.69 5.16
N ILE A 344 -5.84 16.18 6.26
CA ILE A 344 -7.24 16.34 6.65
C ILE A 344 -7.37 17.60 7.50
N ASP A 345 -8.20 18.55 7.04
CA ASP A 345 -8.58 19.73 7.83
C ASP A 345 -9.72 19.35 8.77
N PHE A 346 -9.54 19.57 10.08
CA PHE A 346 -10.61 19.36 11.06
C PHE A 346 -11.23 20.72 11.43
N ASP A 347 -12.53 20.88 11.19
CA ASP A 347 -13.22 22.17 11.31
C ASP A 347 -13.63 22.55 12.75
N GLY A 348 -13.52 21.62 13.70
CA GLY A 348 -13.92 21.78 15.10
C GLY A 348 -15.41 21.56 15.39
N VAL A 349 -16.20 21.11 14.41
CA VAL A 349 -17.64 20.93 14.51
C VAL A 349 -18.01 19.45 14.57
N ASP A 350 -17.71 18.69 13.52
CA ASP A 350 -18.09 17.29 13.42
C ASP A 350 -17.12 16.39 12.64
N ASP A 351 -15.94 16.90 12.32
CA ASP A 351 -14.87 16.17 11.61
C ASP A 351 -14.14 15.18 12.53
N PHE A 352 -14.04 13.91 12.09
CA PHE A 352 -13.23 12.91 12.77
C PHE A 352 -12.92 11.70 11.88
N ILE A 353 -11.97 10.91 12.35
CA ILE A 353 -11.62 9.61 11.75
C ILE A 353 -11.92 8.53 12.77
N SER A 354 -12.44 7.39 12.33
CA SER A 354 -12.82 6.29 13.21
C SER A 354 -12.35 4.94 12.69
N THR A 355 -11.86 4.11 13.61
CA THR A 355 -11.58 2.69 13.42
C THR A 355 -12.00 1.92 14.68
N PRO A 356 -12.39 0.64 14.59
CA PRO A 356 -12.63 -0.17 15.79
C PRO A 356 -11.45 -0.18 16.74
N LYS A 357 -11.71 -0.25 18.05
CA LYS A 357 -10.68 -0.22 19.09
C LYS A 357 -9.62 -1.32 18.96
N PHE A 358 -8.41 -1.00 19.42
CA PHE A 358 -7.25 -1.89 19.48
C PHE A 358 -6.26 -1.58 20.62
N ILE A 359 -6.50 -0.55 21.45
CA ILE A 359 -5.66 -0.18 22.60
C ILE A 359 -6.19 -0.76 23.92
N ASP A 360 -7.51 -0.91 24.06
CA ASP A 360 -8.16 -1.55 25.21
C ASP A 360 -7.51 -2.90 25.55
N GLY A 361 -7.08 -3.08 26.79
CA GLY A 361 -6.42 -4.30 27.26
C GLY A 361 -4.91 -4.37 26.99
N LEU A 362 -4.29 -3.39 26.35
CA LEU A 362 -2.82 -3.34 26.21
C LEU A 362 -2.14 -2.96 27.53
N ASN A 363 -0.96 -3.55 27.77
CA ASN A 363 -0.10 -3.20 28.91
C ASN A 363 0.73 -1.95 28.59
N ASN A 364 1.34 -1.91 27.41
CA ASN A 364 2.27 -0.85 27.00
C ASN A 364 1.74 -0.19 25.74
N VAL A 365 1.78 1.15 25.71
CA VAL A 365 1.27 1.93 24.58
C VAL A 365 2.17 3.15 24.36
N THR A 366 2.45 3.44 23.11
CA THR A 366 2.92 4.76 22.66
C THR A 366 1.98 5.27 21.57
N LEU A 367 1.46 6.49 21.70
CA LEU A 367 0.70 7.20 20.67
C LEU A 367 1.43 8.50 20.36
N MET A 368 1.67 8.76 19.09
CA MET A 368 2.34 9.98 18.62
C MET A 368 1.67 10.55 17.39
N SER A 369 1.78 11.87 17.22
CA SER A 369 1.19 12.61 16.10
C SER A 369 1.73 14.04 16.03
N TRP A 370 1.82 14.59 14.82
CA TRP A 370 1.93 16.03 14.58
C TRP A 370 0.57 16.71 14.75
N VAL A 371 0.56 17.91 15.34
CA VAL A 371 -0.64 18.73 15.48
C VAL A 371 -0.36 20.19 15.17
N LEU A 372 -1.31 20.86 14.54
CA LEU A 372 -1.34 22.31 14.35
C LEU A 372 -2.68 22.81 14.88
N SER A 373 -2.65 23.56 15.99
CA SER A 373 -3.86 24.11 16.59
C SER A 373 -4.15 25.50 16.03
N ASP A 374 -5.36 25.69 15.52
CA ASP A 374 -5.80 26.98 14.98
C ASP A 374 -5.81 28.10 16.03
N SER A 375 -5.45 29.30 15.58
CA SER A 375 -5.53 30.51 16.40
C SER A 375 -6.94 30.74 16.98
N GLY A 376 -7.01 31.00 18.28
CA GLY A 376 -8.26 31.29 19.00
C GLY A 376 -8.95 30.07 19.59
N ASN A 377 -8.42 28.86 19.39
CA ASN A 377 -8.93 27.66 20.06
C ASN A 377 -8.81 27.78 21.58
N SER A 378 -9.93 27.61 22.29
CA SER A 378 -10.01 27.70 23.76
C SER A 378 -10.72 26.51 24.41
N ALA A 379 -11.28 25.60 23.63
CA ALA A 379 -11.97 24.41 24.11
C ALA A 379 -11.00 23.22 24.29
N ASN A 380 -11.46 22.16 24.96
CA ASN A 380 -10.75 20.89 24.93
C ASN A 380 -10.97 20.22 23.58
N MET A 381 -9.89 19.72 22.98
CA MET A 381 -9.91 19.14 21.64
C MET A 381 -9.10 17.84 21.63
N SER A 382 -9.65 16.77 21.08
CA SER A 382 -8.97 15.46 21.04
C SER A 382 -8.10 15.34 19.81
N VAL A 383 -6.87 14.90 19.98
CA VAL A 383 -5.99 14.58 18.85
C VAL A 383 -6.29 13.16 18.40
N ALA A 384 -6.05 12.17 19.26
CA ALA A 384 -6.34 10.77 18.97
C ALA A 384 -6.49 9.94 20.25
N GLY A 385 -7.23 8.84 20.17
CA GLY A 385 -7.25 7.81 21.22
C GLY A 385 -8.55 7.05 21.38
N GLU A 386 -8.58 6.22 22.42
CA GLU A 386 -9.77 5.47 22.87
C GLU A 386 -10.25 6.07 24.18
N ASP A 387 -11.32 6.85 24.08
CA ASP A 387 -12.04 7.53 25.16
C ASP A 387 -11.15 8.22 26.22
N VAL A 388 -11.12 7.71 27.45
CA VAL A 388 -10.20 8.05 28.53
C VAL A 388 -9.26 6.89 28.86
N GLY A 389 -9.40 5.74 28.19
CA GLY A 389 -8.52 4.58 28.28
C GLY A 389 -7.11 4.98 27.91
N PHE A 390 -6.93 5.57 26.74
CA PHE A 390 -5.68 6.19 26.32
C PHE A 390 -5.95 7.28 25.30
N ARG A 391 -5.71 8.54 25.64
CA ARG A 391 -6.06 9.69 24.80
C ARG A 391 -5.02 10.80 24.86
N LEU A 392 -4.60 11.25 23.69
CA LEU A 392 -3.80 12.45 23.49
C LEU A 392 -4.72 13.60 23.05
N TRP A 393 -4.60 14.76 23.69
CA TRP A 393 -5.52 15.88 23.48
C TRP A 393 -4.91 17.23 23.87
N LEU A 394 -5.54 18.32 23.43
CA LEU A 394 -5.18 19.68 23.81
C LEU A 394 -6.21 20.22 24.81
N LYS A 395 -5.73 20.52 26.02
CA LYS A 395 -6.50 21.25 27.02
C LYS A 395 -6.50 22.73 26.71
N ASN A 396 -7.67 23.36 26.78
CA ASN A 396 -7.86 24.79 26.46
C ASN A 396 -7.27 25.20 25.10
N GLY A 397 -7.27 24.29 24.12
CA GLY A 397 -6.82 24.56 22.76
C GLY A 397 -5.31 24.43 22.51
N ASN A 398 -4.44 24.54 23.51
CA ASN A 398 -2.99 24.57 23.29
C ASN A 398 -2.12 23.99 24.42
N ILE A 399 -2.69 23.24 25.36
CA ILE A 399 -1.92 22.55 26.41
C ILE A 399 -1.92 21.05 26.10
N PRO A 400 -0.83 20.49 25.54
CA PRO A 400 -0.73 19.06 25.31
C PRO A 400 -1.01 18.26 26.57
N THR A 401 -1.85 17.25 26.46
CA THR A 401 -2.34 16.49 27.61
C THR A 401 -2.54 15.03 27.23
N LEU A 402 -2.13 14.14 28.14
CA LEU A 402 -2.34 12.70 28.07
C LEU A 402 -3.31 12.28 29.18
N THR A 403 -4.36 11.56 28.82
CA THR A 403 -5.25 10.91 29.79
C THR A 403 -5.21 9.41 29.60
N ILE A 404 -5.09 8.68 30.71
CA ILE A 404 -5.15 7.23 30.72
C ILE A 404 -6.12 6.73 31.79
N LYS A 405 -6.73 5.57 31.54
CA LYS A 405 -7.50 4.80 32.52
C LYS A 405 -7.04 3.35 32.39
N THR A 406 -6.84 2.70 33.53
CA THR A 406 -6.49 1.28 33.57
C THR A 406 -7.59 0.47 34.24
N ASN A 407 -7.46 -0.85 34.22
CA ASN A 407 -8.33 -1.73 35.00
C ASN A 407 -8.16 -1.57 36.53
N ALA A 408 -7.10 -0.88 36.98
CA ALA A 408 -6.77 -0.69 38.39
C ALA A 408 -7.15 0.69 38.95
N VAL A 409 -7.24 1.74 38.12
CA VAL A 409 -7.55 3.11 38.56
C VAL A 409 -8.53 3.81 37.62
N SER A 410 -9.24 4.81 38.15
CA SER A 410 -9.98 5.77 37.34
C SER A 410 -9.05 6.62 36.47
N SER A 411 -9.62 7.39 35.54
CA SER A 411 -8.82 8.21 34.61
C SER A 411 -7.87 9.16 35.33
N ILE A 412 -6.59 9.12 34.97
CA ILE A 412 -5.53 10.06 35.39
C ILE A 412 -5.14 10.92 34.19
N THR A 413 -4.88 12.20 34.44
CA THR A 413 -4.54 13.18 33.40
C THR A 413 -3.21 13.85 33.71
N LEU A 414 -2.34 13.91 32.72
CA LEU A 414 -1.01 14.51 32.76
C LEU A 414 -0.92 15.57 31.66
N SER A 415 -0.81 16.84 32.04
CA SER A 415 -0.62 17.96 31.10
C SER A 415 0.85 18.34 30.99
N ALA A 416 1.24 18.84 29.82
CA ALA A 416 2.53 19.47 29.58
C ALA A 416 2.74 20.67 30.50
N THR A 417 4.01 20.96 30.78
CA THR A 417 4.42 22.09 31.64
C THR A 417 4.39 23.45 30.92
N SER A 418 4.30 23.43 29.59
CA SER A 418 4.23 24.61 28.73
C SER A 418 3.14 24.45 27.68
N VAL A 419 2.68 25.59 27.15
CA VAL A 419 1.71 25.64 26.05
C VAL A 419 2.45 25.55 24.71
N ILE A 420 1.78 25.02 23.70
CA ILE A 420 2.23 25.09 22.30
C ILE A 420 1.72 26.38 21.62
N ASN A 421 2.41 26.82 20.58
CA ASN A 421 1.98 27.97 19.80
C ASN A 421 0.80 27.58 18.91
N TYR A 422 -0.07 28.54 18.60
CA TYR A 422 -1.10 28.36 17.58
C TYR A 422 -0.50 28.57 16.19
N ASN A 423 -1.09 27.91 15.18
CA ASN A 423 -0.64 27.95 13.79
C ASN A 423 0.85 27.56 13.62
N GLU A 424 1.35 26.70 14.50
CA GLU A 424 2.71 26.14 14.47
C GLU A 424 2.59 24.63 14.68
N TRP A 425 3.31 23.85 13.86
CA TRP A 425 3.34 22.39 13.98
C TRP A 425 4.13 21.98 15.22
N HIS A 426 3.51 21.15 16.06
CA HIS A 426 4.15 20.52 17.22
C HIS A 426 3.91 19.02 17.22
N HIS A 427 4.92 18.26 17.62
CA HIS A 427 4.80 16.81 17.70
C HIS A 427 4.51 16.37 19.13
N LEU A 428 3.42 15.64 19.33
CA LEU A 428 3.00 15.15 20.64
C LEU A 428 3.23 13.64 20.76
N THR A 429 3.68 13.17 21.92
CA THR A 429 3.79 11.72 22.19
C THR A 429 3.37 11.40 23.60
N GLY A 430 2.39 10.52 23.74
CA GLY A 430 2.02 9.93 25.02
C GLY A 430 2.51 8.49 25.13
N THR A 431 3.07 8.12 26.27
CA THR A 431 3.42 6.71 26.56
C THR A 431 2.82 6.26 27.90
N PHE A 432 2.52 4.97 28.00
CA PHE A 432 2.22 4.29 29.26
C PHE A 432 2.88 2.92 29.28
N SER A 433 3.51 2.61 30.40
CA SER A 433 4.04 1.28 30.70
C SER A 433 3.25 0.64 31.83
N GLY A 434 2.46 -0.37 31.52
CA GLY A 434 1.82 -1.24 32.51
C GLY A 434 2.85 -2.01 33.34
N ASP A 435 4.01 -2.31 32.77
CA ASP A 435 5.11 -3.02 33.46
C ASP A 435 5.72 -2.20 34.61
N THR A 436 5.68 -0.87 34.52
CA THR A 436 6.25 0.02 35.55
C THR A 436 5.22 0.89 36.25
N GLY A 437 4.05 1.11 35.66
CA GLY A 437 3.03 2.07 36.13
C GLY A 437 3.30 3.52 35.69
N ILE A 438 4.28 3.77 34.83
CA ILE A 438 4.69 5.12 34.45
C ILE A 438 4.00 5.57 33.16
N MET A 439 3.44 6.77 33.16
CA MET A 439 2.99 7.50 31.96
C MET A 439 3.90 8.70 31.69
N MET A 440 4.15 9.00 30.42
CA MET A 440 4.98 10.13 30.00
C MET A 440 4.35 10.89 28.84
N LEU A 441 4.59 12.19 28.80
CA LEU A 441 4.17 13.08 27.73
C LEU A 441 5.40 13.82 27.19
N TYR A 442 5.62 13.72 25.89
CA TYR A 442 6.67 14.42 25.15
C TYR A 442 6.04 15.46 24.21
N VAL A 443 6.71 16.60 24.08
CA VAL A 443 6.39 17.65 23.12
C VAL A 443 7.66 17.93 22.32
N ASP A 444 7.58 17.87 21.00
CA ASP A 444 8.70 18.03 20.06
C ASP A 444 9.88 17.09 20.37
N GLY A 445 9.55 15.88 20.82
CA GLY A 445 10.52 14.84 21.20
C GLY A 445 11.21 15.05 22.54
N ILE A 446 10.85 16.09 23.31
CA ILE A 446 11.40 16.37 24.64
C ILE A 446 10.39 15.96 25.72
N LEU A 447 10.86 15.27 26.77
CA LEU A 447 10.01 14.90 27.91
C LEU A 447 9.46 16.16 28.59
N SER A 448 8.14 16.35 28.53
CA SER A 448 7.46 17.51 29.11
C SER A 448 6.92 17.20 30.51
N ALA A 449 6.41 15.98 30.72
CA ALA A 449 5.89 15.52 32.00
C ALA A 449 5.97 14.00 32.13
N SER A 450 6.10 13.51 33.37
CA SER A 450 6.07 12.08 33.71
C SER A 450 5.38 11.86 35.05
N LEU A 451 4.66 10.75 35.19
CA LEU A 451 4.00 10.37 36.45
C LEU A 451 4.00 8.85 36.61
N ASP A 452 4.43 8.38 37.78
CA ASP A 452 4.15 7.02 38.25
C ASP A 452 2.77 7.02 38.91
N ILE A 453 1.84 6.28 38.32
CA ILE A 453 0.45 6.17 38.80
C ILE A 453 0.22 4.93 39.68
N GLY A 454 1.27 4.16 40.00
CA GLY A 454 1.25 3.10 41.01
C GLY A 454 0.45 1.86 40.62
N VAL A 455 0.35 1.56 39.33
CA VAL A 455 -0.48 0.46 38.78
C VAL A 455 0.32 -0.55 37.97
N THR A 456 1.45 -0.99 38.51
CA THR A 456 2.26 -2.07 37.92
C THR A 456 1.42 -3.33 37.63
N GLY A 457 1.54 -3.88 36.43
CA GLY A 457 0.78 -5.04 35.94
C GLY A 457 -0.64 -4.73 35.46
N SER A 458 -1.02 -3.46 35.36
CA SER A 458 -2.35 -3.06 34.85
C SER A 458 -2.38 -2.90 33.34
N THR A 459 -3.58 -3.04 32.77
CA THR A 459 -3.86 -2.84 31.34
C THR A 459 -4.69 -1.58 31.15
N ILE A 460 -4.59 -0.94 29.99
CA ILE A 460 -5.53 0.10 29.55
C ILE A 460 -6.96 -0.44 29.61
N ALA A 461 -7.91 0.39 30.03
CA ALA A 461 -9.32 0.03 30.12
C ALA A 461 -10.24 1.20 29.75
N HIS A 462 -11.24 0.93 28.92
CA HIS A 462 -12.27 1.89 28.54
C HIS A 462 -13.17 2.32 29.70
N SER A 463 -13.78 3.50 29.56
CA SER A 463 -14.93 3.91 30.37
C SER A 463 -16.23 3.31 29.86
N THR A 464 -17.28 3.39 30.70
CA THR A 464 -18.65 3.00 30.30
C THR A 464 -19.25 3.93 29.25
N SER A 465 -18.63 5.08 28.98
CA SER A 465 -19.06 6.04 27.94
C SER A 465 -18.33 5.86 26.61
N SER A 466 -17.36 4.94 26.52
CA SER A 466 -16.69 4.59 25.26
C SER A 466 -17.70 4.15 24.21
N ASN A 467 -17.48 4.55 22.96
CA ASN A 467 -18.23 4.04 21.81
C ASN A 467 -17.56 2.82 21.16
N GLY A 468 -16.43 2.34 21.70
CA GLY A 468 -15.73 1.16 21.23
C GLY A 468 -14.78 1.40 20.04
N ASN A 469 -14.49 2.65 19.69
CA ASN A 469 -13.60 3.01 18.58
C ASN A 469 -12.32 3.71 19.07
N PHE A 470 -11.26 3.61 18.27
CA PHE A 470 -10.15 4.56 18.27
C PHE A 470 -10.50 5.67 17.29
N GLU A 471 -10.44 6.91 17.75
CA GLU A 471 -10.82 8.07 16.93
C GLU A 471 -9.71 9.11 16.90
N ILE A 472 -9.57 9.77 15.75
CA ILE A 472 -8.67 10.91 15.51
C ILE A 472 -9.56 12.12 15.24
N GLY A 473 -9.22 13.27 15.82
CA GLY A 473 -10.00 14.51 15.64
C GLY A 473 -11.22 14.66 16.56
N ARG A 474 -11.58 13.66 17.38
CA ARG A 474 -12.61 13.83 18.42
C ARG A 474 -12.47 12.86 19.59
N ARG A 475 -13.26 13.07 20.65
CA ARG A 475 -13.31 12.15 21.79
C ARG A 475 -14.24 10.97 21.50
N SER A 476 -13.66 9.77 21.47
CA SER A 476 -14.34 8.48 21.36
C SER A 476 -15.33 8.23 22.53
N THR A 477 -16.56 8.68 22.34
CA THR A 477 -17.67 8.53 23.31
C THR A 477 -19.01 8.46 22.58
N ASN A 478 -20.02 7.87 23.21
CA ASN A 478 -21.34 7.67 22.60
C ASN A 478 -22.06 8.97 22.18
N SER A 479 -21.71 10.12 22.75
CA SER A 479 -22.37 11.40 22.49
C SER A 479 -21.66 12.30 21.47
N GLY A 480 -20.40 12.00 21.10
CA GLY A 480 -19.55 12.88 20.29
C GLY A 480 -19.20 14.19 21.00
N SER A 481 -17.92 14.54 21.15
CA SER A 481 -17.49 15.82 21.76
C SER A 481 -16.01 16.09 21.52
N GLU A 482 -15.57 17.30 21.86
CA GLU A 482 -14.15 17.71 21.86
C GLU A 482 -13.49 17.47 20.50
N TYR A 483 -14.17 17.93 19.45
CA TYR A 483 -13.71 17.95 18.07
C TYR A 483 -12.46 18.83 17.93
N PHE A 484 -11.51 18.37 17.14
CA PHE A 484 -10.28 19.08 16.86
C PHE A 484 -10.53 20.17 15.85
N LYS A 485 -9.83 21.30 16.02
CA LYS A 485 -9.85 22.39 15.05
C LYS A 485 -8.43 22.75 14.63
N GLY A 486 -8.09 22.49 13.38
CA GLY A 486 -6.75 22.61 12.80
C GLY A 486 -6.32 21.29 12.17
N ASP A 487 -5.01 21.04 12.10
CA ASP A 487 -4.45 19.88 11.40
C ASP A 487 -3.87 18.82 12.36
N ILE A 488 -3.96 17.55 11.93
CA ILE A 488 -3.35 16.39 12.58
C ILE A 488 -2.61 15.59 11.52
N ASP A 489 -1.39 15.15 11.84
CA ASP A 489 -0.57 14.33 10.94
C ASP A 489 0.19 13.19 11.64
N GLU A 490 0.67 12.24 10.84
CA GLU A 490 1.59 11.17 11.23
C GLU A 490 1.16 10.42 12.51
N VAL A 491 -0.11 10.02 12.57
CA VAL A 491 -0.65 9.33 13.74
C VAL A 491 -0.12 7.89 13.78
N ARG A 492 0.67 7.58 14.80
CA ARG A 492 1.27 6.25 14.99
C ARG A 492 0.94 5.70 16.38
N VAL A 493 0.59 4.42 16.44
CA VAL A 493 0.34 3.71 17.70
C VAL A 493 1.22 2.47 17.79
N PHE A 494 1.96 2.32 18.90
CA PHE A 494 2.78 1.16 19.19
C PHE A 494 2.29 0.42 20.45
N ASN A 495 2.41 -0.90 20.48
CA ASN A 495 2.18 -1.73 21.68
C ASN A 495 3.41 -1.87 22.59
N VAL A 496 4.38 -0.97 22.44
CA VAL A 496 5.60 -0.88 23.24
C VAL A 496 5.79 0.55 23.72
N VAL A 497 6.55 0.72 24.81
CA VAL A 497 6.99 2.05 25.26
C VAL A 497 8.26 2.41 24.50
N LEU A 498 8.17 3.44 23.67
CA LEU A 498 9.32 3.96 22.93
C LEU A 498 10.20 4.81 23.83
N SER A 499 11.52 4.73 23.63
CA SER A 499 12.47 5.61 24.30
C SER A 499 12.54 6.98 23.63
N GLU A 500 13.07 7.98 24.35
CA GLU A 500 13.22 9.34 23.82
C GLU A 500 14.04 9.37 22.52
N SER A 501 15.11 8.57 22.42
CA SER A 501 15.90 8.48 21.18
C SER A 501 15.12 7.87 20.02
N GLN A 502 14.33 6.83 20.28
CA GLN A 502 13.49 6.20 19.27
C GLN A 502 12.41 7.16 18.76
N ILE A 503 11.79 7.92 19.69
CA ILE A 503 10.81 8.96 19.36
C ILE A 503 11.46 10.01 18.45
N LYS A 504 12.56 10.64 18.89
CA LYS A 504 13.26 11.71 18.14
C LYS A 504 13.64 11.29 16.71
N GLN A 505 14.08 10.04 16.53
CA GLN A 505 14.43 9.51 15.21
C GLN A 505 13.25 9.39 14.25
N MET A 506 12.00 9.40 14.72
CA MET A 506 10.81 9.24 13.88
C MET A 506 10.00 10.52 13.67
N ILE A 507 10.25 11.59 14.43
CA ILE A 507 9.40 12.80 14.38
C ILE A 507 9.44 13.49 13.01
N TYR A 508 10.63 13.72 12.48
CA TYR A 508 10.85 14.57 11.30
C TYR A 508 11.01 13.77 9.99
N GLN A 509 10.38 12.60 9.90
CA GLN A 509 10.36 11.75 8.72
C GLN A 509 9.26 10.70 8.80
N GLU A 510 8.79 10.23 7.65
CA GLU A 510 8.01 8.99 7.56
C GLU A 510 8.86 7.75 7.90
N ILE A 511 8.18 6.63 8.18
CA ILE A 511 8.80 5.34 8.48
C ILE A 511 8.42 4.27 7.47
N GLU A 512 9.28 3.27 7.30
CA GLU A 512 9.05 2.12 6.42
C GLU A 512 9.45 0.79 7.09
N ASN A 513 8.86 -0.30 6.59
CA ASN A 513 9.19 -1.65 7.03
C ASN A 513 10.47 -2.14 6.35
N ASN A 514 11.52 -2.32 7.13
CA ASN A 514 12.77 -2.90 6.68
C ASN A 514 12.95 -4.31 7.26
N SER A 515 12.47 -5.32 6.55
CA SER A 515 12.60 -6.73 6.95
C SER A 515 12.08 -7.02 8.37
N GLY A 516 10.95 -6.41 8.75
CA GLY A 516 10.32 -6.55 10.06
C GLY A 516 10.79 -5.55 11.11
N LEU A 517 11.64 -4.58 10.76
CA LEU A 517 12.10 -3.51 11.65
C LEU A 517 11.62 -2.14 11.17
N VAL A 518 11.42 -1.21 12.10
CA VAL A 518 11.11 0.19 11.78
C VAL A 518 12.38 0.92 11.32
N LYS A 519 12.29 1.57 10.16
CA LYS A 519 13.36 2.35 9.53
C LYS A 519 12.83 3.72 9.10
N GLY A 520 13.65 4.76 9.17
CA GLY A 520 13.30 6.08 8.63
C GLY A 520 13.39 6.13 7.10
N GLN A 521 12.51 6.89 6.45
CA GLN A 521 12.54 7.07 4.99
C GLN A 521 13.56 8.13 4.53
N VAL A 522 13.72 9.23 5.28
CA VAL A 522 14.66 10.31 4.95
C VAL A 522 16.08 9.90 5.35
N ILE A 523 16.24 9.53 6.61
CA ILE A 523 17.46 8.93 7.13
C ILE A 523 17.24 7.42 7.11
N VAL A 524 17.83 6.76 6.12
CA VAL A 524 17.70 5.31 5.85
C VAL A 524 18.42 4.42 6.88
N LYS A 525 18.16 4.67 8.17
CA LYS A 525 18.66 3.96 9.35
C LYS A 525 17.50 3.32 10.12
N ASN A 526 17.74 2.13 10.65
CA ASN A 526 16.80 1.51 11.59
C ASN A 526 16.69 2.39 12.83
N ILE A 527 15.46 2.55 13.33
CA ILE A 527 15.17 3.29 14.55
C ILE A 527 15.61 2.44 15.73
N SER A 528 16.39 3.02 16.63
CA SER A 528 17.06 2.29 17.71
C SER A 528 17.27 3.14 18.94
N ASP A 529 17.13 2.52 20.10
CA ASP A 529 17.46 3.14 21.38
C ASP A 529 18.97 3.44 21.49
N PHE A 530 19.34 4.67 21.83
CA PHE A 530 20.75 5.10 21.91
C PHE A 530 21.50 4.57 23.14
N VAL A 531 20.85 3.90 24.07
CA VAL A 531 21.54 3.32 25.24
C VAL A 531 21.77 1.82 25.03
N THR A 532 20.74 1.12 24.57
CA THR A 532 20.69 -0.34 24.47
C THR A 532 20.93 -0.86 23.05
N ASN A 533 20.88 0.02 22.05
CA ASN A 533 20.83 -0.31 20.61
C ASN A 533 19.63 -1.20 20.23
N ALA A 534 18.60 -1.28 21.08
CA ALA A 534 17.39 -2.03 20.78
C ALA A 534 16.60 -1.38 19.65
N THR A 535 16.31 -2.14 18.59
CA THR A 535 15.48 -1.72 17.46
C THR A 535 14.00 -1.94 17.73
N ILE A 536 13.14 -1.27 16.97
CA ILE A 536 11.68 -1.44 17.06
C ILE A 536 11.23 -2.48 16.01
N SER A 537 10.45 -3.47 16.44
CA SER A 537 9.80 -4.41 15.51
C SER A 537 8.66 -3.70 14.76
N TRP A 538 8.56 -3.88 13.45
CA TRP A 538 7.45 -3.35 12.66
C TRP A 538 6.09 -3.90 13.15
N SER A 539 6.06 -5.15 13.63
CA SER A 539 4.84 -5.74 14.20
C SER A 539 4.35 -5.07 15.50
N SER A 540 5.18 -4.23 16.13
CA SER A 540 4.76 -3.45 17.30
C SER A 540 3.96 -2.20 16.93
N LEU A 541 4.05 -1.74 15.68
CA LEU A 541 3.25 -0.65 15.11
C LEU A 541 1.84 -1.18 14.83
N LEU A 542 0.88 -0.80 15.68
CA LEU A 542 -0.51 -1.25 15.62
C LEU A 542 -1.35 -0.47 14.62
N ALA A 543 -0.98 0.78 14.36
CA ALA A 543 -1.63 1.67 13.40
C ALA A 543 -0.64 2.74 12.95
N TYR A 544 -0.65 3.09 11.67
CA TYR A 544 0.10 4.20 11.11
C TYR A 544 -0.72 4.91 10.04
N TYR A 545 -1.13 6.14 10.33
CA TYR A 545 -1.85 7.03 9.41
C TYR A 545 -0.94 8.21 9.08
N PRO A 546 -0.20 8.16 7.94
CA PRO A 546 0.61 9.28 7.49
C PRO A 546 -0.21 10.38 6.82
N PHE A 547 -1.50 10.13 6.53
CA PHE A 547 -2.38 10.97 5.73
C PHE A 547 -1.85 11.39 4.35
N SER A 548 -0.69 10.89 3.91
CA SER A 548 -0.17 11.06 2.55
C SER A 548 -0.88 10.21 1.48
N ASP A 549 -1.83 9.34 1.87
CA ASP A 549 -2.62 8.46 1.00
C ASP A 549 -4.09 8.42 1.43
N ILE A 550 -4.82 9.48 1.08
CA ILE A 550 -6.28 9.53 1.23
C ILE A 550 -6.90 8.83 0.01
N VAL A 551 -7.29 7.58 0.21
CA VAL A 551 -7.78 6.68 -0.83
C VAL A 551 -9.14 7.12 -1.39
N SER A 552 -9.97 7.73 -0.54
CA SER A 552 -11.28 8.30 -0.92
C SER A 552 -11.68 9.42 0.05
N GLN A 553 -12.73 10.18 -0.28
CA GLN A 553 -13.32 11.17 0.65
C GLN A 553 -13.82 10.55 1.97
N THR A 554 -13.92 9.22 2.03
CA THR A 554 -14.43 8.49 3.19
C THR A 554 -13.37 7.66 3.90
N ARG A 555 -12.12 7.58 3.41
CA ARG A 555 -11.08 6.68 3.97
C ARG A 555 -9.64 7.15 3.80
N THR A 556 -8.84 6.72 4.78
CA THR A 556 -7.37 6.78 4.76
C THR A 556 -6.79 5.37 4.94
N THR A 557 -5.57 5.14 4.46
CA THR A 557 -4.86 3.87 4.61
C THR A 557 -4.16 3.75 5.97
N ASP A 558 -4.26 2.58 6.61
CA ASP A 558 -3.36 2.15 7.69
C ASP A 558 -2.10 1.51 7.08
N PHE A 559 -0.94 2.15 7.25
CA PHE A 559 0.34 1.69 6.75
C PHE A 559 0.97 0.59 7.63
N SER A 560 0.37 0.29 8.78
CA SER A 560 0.80 -0.84 9.62
C SER A 560 0.48 -2.19 8.97
N SER A 561 0.99 -3.27 9.54
CA SER A 561 0.63 -4.63 9.12
C SER A 561 -0.82 -5.03 9.46
N ASN A 562 -1.56 -4.20 10.21
CA ASN A 562 -2.92 -4.52 10.64
C ASN A 562 -4.00 -4.08 9.64
N LYS A 563 -3.67 -3.17 8.70
CA LYS A 563 -4.57 -2.72 7.62
C LYS A 563 -5.98 -2.40 8.11
N ARG A 564 -6.06 -1.63 9.20
CA ARG A 564 -7.32 -1.33 9.86
C ARG A 564 -8.25 -0.56 8.92
N ILE A 565 -9.54 -0.91 8.98
CA ILE A 565 -10.59 -0.18 8.27
C ILE A 565 -10.78 1.16 8.97
N THR A 566 -10.44 2.24 8.28
CA THR A 566 -10.41 3.59 8.86
C THR A 566 -11.24 4.53 8.02
N ARG A 567 -12.29 5.09 8.64
CA ARG A 567 -13.29 5.92 7.97
C ARG A 567 -13.15 7.39 8.36
N LEU A 568 -13.16 8.25 7.36
CA LEU A 568 -13.28 9.70 7.47
C LEU A 568 -14.76 10.05 7.63
N HIS A 569 -15.08 10.94 8.55
CA HIS A 569 -16.42 11.42 8.80
C HIS A 569 -16.45 12.93 8.67
N ASN A 570 -17.34 13.42 7.80
CA ASN A 570 -17.62 14.83 7.54
C ASN A 570 -16.47 15.67 6.96
N ILE A 571 -15.29 15.08 6.74
CA ILE A 571 -14.13 15.74 6.13
C ILE A 571 -14.51 16.35 4.78
N ALA A 572 -14.70 17.67 4.74
CA ALA A 572 -15.17 18.41 3.57
C ALA A 572 -14.04 19.08 2.78
N SER A 573 -12.84 19.16 3.34
CA SER A 573 -11.69 19.82 2.73
C SER A 573 -10.38 19.11 3.00
N LEU A 574 -9.50 19.17 2.01
CA LEU A 574 -8.14 18.67 2.04
C LEU A 574 -7.17 19.85 1.94
N GLN A 575 -6.02 19.75 2.62
CA GLN A 575 -4.96 20.75 2.59
C GLN A 575 -3.63 20.11 2.20
N GLY A 576 -2.60 20.89 1.85
CA GLY A 576 -1.28 20.33 1.51
C GLY A 576 -0.51 19.82 2.73
N GLU A 577 0.33 18.79 2.53
CA GLU A 577 1.29 18.30 3.51
C GLU A 577 2.24 19.43 3.96
N THR A 578 2.23 19.76 5.25
CA THR A 578 3.03 20.87 5.80
C THR A 578 3.72 20.53 7.11
N ALA A 579 3.54 19.31 7.65
CA ALA A 579 4.30 18.88 8.81
C ALA A 579 5.79 18.78 8.42
N PRO A 580 6.73 19.01 9.34
CA PRO A 580 8.15 19.05 8.98
C PRO A 580 8.73 17.63 8.85
N LEU A 581 8.61 17.04 7.65
CA LEU A 581 9.03 15.66 7.34
C LEU A 581 10.07 15.56 6.21
N PRO A 582 11.22 16.27 6.23
CA PRO A 582 11.84 17.02 7.34
C PRO A 582 11.72 18.55 7.18
N PHE A 583 12.38 19.33 8.04
CA PHE A 583 12.57 20.77 7.76
C PHE A 583 13.43 20.96 6.50
N ILE A 584 12.91 21.72 5.53
CA ILE A 584 13.60 21.99 4.26
C ILE A 584 13.59 23.48 3.91
N THR A 585 14.71 23.98 3.39
CA THR A 585 14.79 25.37 2.90
C THR A 585 14.16 25.51 1.52
N LYS A 586 13.49 26.66 1.26
CA LYS A 586 12.93 27.02 -0.05
C LYS A 586 13.69 28.13 -0.77
N SER A 587 14.43 28.96 -0.04
CA SER A 587 15.12 30.12 -0.60
C SER A 587 16.44 30.38 0.10
N ASN A 588 17.33 31.13 -0.55
CA ASN A 588 18.58 31.54 0.06
C ASN A 588 18.30 32.61 1.14
N GLY A 589 18.97 32.55 2.28
CA GLY A 589 18.76 33.54 3.33
C GLY A 589 19.32 33.14 4.69
N ASP A 590 18.93 33.92 5.70
CA ASP A 590 19.31 33.67 7.09
C ASP A 590 18.45 32.56 7.68
N TRP A 591 19.05 31.71 8.51
CA TRP A 591 18.36 30.61 9.21
C TRP A 591 17.13 31.09 9.99
N THR A 592 17.22 32.26 10.62
CA THR A 592 16.14 32.83 11.45
C THR A 592 15.03 33.51 10.64
N SER A 593 15.12 33.51 9.30
CA SER A 593 14.08 34.07 8.45
C SER A 593 13.06 32.98 8.07
N ALA A 594 11.79 33.22 8.36
CA ALA A 594 10.69 32.37 7.89
C ALA A 594 10.68 32.18 6.35
N ASN A 595 11.18 33.17 5.59
CA ASN A 595 11.24 33.10 4.13
C ASN A 595 12.27 32.07 3.62
N THR A 596 13.26 31.72 4.44
CA THR A 596 14.28 30.71 4.11
C THR A 596 13.68 29.30 4.06
N TRP A 597 12.66 29.02 4.89
CA TRP A 597 12.08 27.70 5.10
C TRP A 597 10.80 27.47 4.32
N LEU A 598 10.57 26.24 3.85
CA LEU A 598 9.41 25.90 3.03
C LEU A 598 8.10 26.36 3.66
N HIS A 599 7.88 26.00 4.92
CA HIS A 599 6.75 26.46 5.74
C HIS A 599 7.23 27.19 7.00
N GLY A 600 8.18 28.13 6.87
CA GLY A 600 8.74 28.88 8.02
C GLY A 600 7.74 29.78 8.77
N ASP A 601 6.52 29.90 8.27
CA ASP A 601 5.36 30.51 8.93
C ASP A 601 4.60 29.54 9.84
N LEU A 602 4.77 28.23 9.64
CA LEU A 602 4.13 27.15 10.40
C LEU A 602 5.15 26.30 11.20
N TRP A 603 6.45 26.55 11.01
CA TRP A 603 7.55 25.79 11.59
C TRP A 603 8.32 26.60 12.62
N ASP A 604 8.80 25.94 13.68
CA ASP A 604 9.58 26.55 14.75
C ASP A 604 11.08 26.68 14.43
N VAL A 605 11.53 26.14 13.30
CA VAL A 605 12.96 26.00 12.92
C VAL A 605 13.72 27.33 12.85
N ASN A 606 13.03 28.43 12.52
CA ASN A 606 13.60 29.78 12.47
C ASN A 606 13.58 30.52 13.82
N ASN A 607 13.03 29.91 14.87
CA ASN A 607 12.92 30.50 16.20
C ASN A 607 13.88 29.83 17.19
N ILE A 608 14.98 30.52 17.50
CA ILE A 608 16.07 30.03 18.37
C ILE A 608 15.57 29.68 19.78
N ALA A 609 14.48 30.30 20.25
CA ALA A 609 13.94 30.04 21.59
C ALA A 609 13.12 28.74 21.68
N THR A 610 12.52 28.31 20.57
CA THR A 610 11.61 27.15 20.54
C THR A 610 12.21 25.95 19.83
N TYR A 611 13.17 26.15 18.91
CA TYR A 611 13.92 25.12 18.21
C TYR A 611 14.44 23.99 19.12
N LYS A 612 14.38 22.74 18.64
CA LYS A 612 14.76 21.54 19.40
C LYS A 612 15.92 20.76 18.75
N ASP A 613 16.78 20.20 19.59
CA ASP A 613 17.98 19.46 19.16
C ASP A 613 17.69 18.15 18.37
N GLY A 614 16.44 17.67 18.40
CA GLY A 614 16.01 16.40 17.79
C GLY A 614 15.69 16.47 16.29
N SER A 615 15.87 17.62 15.65
CA SER A 615 15.39 17.86 14.28
C SER A 615 16.22 17.19 13.18
N ILE A 616 15.54 16.80 12.10
CA ILE A 616 16.15 16.44 10.81
C ILE A 616 16.00 17.65 9.89
N ILE A 617 17.11 18.08 9.29
CA ILE A 617 17.18 19.31 8.49
C ILE A 617 17.81 19.04 7.14
N LYS A 618 17.17 19.54 6.08
CA LYS A 618 17.67 19.52 4.71
C LYS A 618 17.93 20.92 4.18
N ILE A 619 19.19 21.23 3.93
CA ILE A 619 19.68 22.47 3.33
C ILE A 619 19.69 22.31 1.80
N ALA A 620 18.59 22.75 1.18
CA ALA A 620 18.39 22.76 -0.28
C ALA A 620 18.72 24.12 -0.93
N ASN A 621 19.12 25.11 -0.13
CA ASN A 621 19.45 26.48 -0.53
C ASN A 621 20.71 26.98 0.21
N ASP A 622 21.22 28.13 -0.19
CA ASP A 622 22.33 28.76 0.53
C ASP A 622 21.82 29.46 1.79
N VAL A 623 22.24 28.96 2.96
CA VAL A 623 21.74 29.39 4.27
C VAL A 623 22.88 29.98 5.10
N THR A 624 22.60 31.09 5.79
CA THR A 624 23.51 31.67 6.78
C THR A 624 23.00 31.40 8.19
N LEU A 625 23.85 30.80 9.01
CA LEU A 625 23.57 30.46 10.41
C LEU A 625 24.49 31.30 11.31
N SER A 626 23.92 32.13 12.17
CA SER A 626 24.64 33.03 13.08
C SER A 626 24.40 32.72 14.56
N HIS A 627 24.04 31.49 14.86
CA HIS A 627 23.82 30.97 16.22
C HIS A 627 24.14 29.47 16.25
N SER A 628 24.40 28.95 17.43
CA SER A 628 24.71 27.52 17.59
C SER A 628 23.46 26.66 17.44
N VAL A 629 23.59 25.55 16.71
CA VAL A 629 22.47 24.65 16.37
C VAL A 629 22.89 23.20 16.61
N LYS A 630 21.98 22.42 17.18
CA LYS A 630 22.11 20.97 17.32
C LYS A 630 21.07 20.27 16.45
N THR A 631 21.49 19.25 15.73
CA THR A 631 20.62 18.47 14.84
C THR A 631 20.74 16.98 15.15
N LEU A 632 19.65 16.25 14.94
CA LEU A 632 19.70 14.79 14.85
C LEU A 632 20.22 14.38 13.47
N GLY A 633 19.63 14.95 12.42
CA GLY A 633 19.97 14.74 11.03
C GLY A 633 20.27 16.05 10.30
N LEU A 634 21.34 16.08 9.50
CA LEU A 634 21.64 17.22 8.63
C LEU A 634 22.01 16.73 7.24
N ILE A 635 21.29 17.21 6.24
CA ILE A 635 21.53 16.92 4.82
C ILE A 635 21.84 18.25 4.14
N VAL A 636 22.99 18.36 3.48
CA VAL A 636 23.36 19.54 2.68
C VAL A 636 23.41 19.13 1.22
N ASP A 637 22.47 19.61 0.41
CA ASP A 637 22.32 19.21 -0.99
C ASP A 637 23.51 19.66 -1.85
N GLU A 638 23.72 18.92 -2.95
CA GLU A 638 24.79 19.22 -3.88
C GLU A 638 24.70 20.66 -4.42
N GLY A 639 25.84 21.35 -4.44
CA GLY A 639 25.93 22.74 -4.88
C GLY A 639 25.33 23.77 -3.91
N LYS A 640 24.84 23.35 -2.73
CA LYS A 640 24.30 24.24 -1.69
C LYS A 640 25.29 24.47 -0.56
N LYS A 641 25.11 25.58 0.15
CA LYS A 641 26.03 25.98 1.22
C LYS A 641 25.30 26.34 2.52
N LEU A 642 25.70 25.71 3.62
CA LEU A 642 25.40 26.19 4.98
C LEU A 642 26.60 26.97 5.51
N SER A 643 26.47 28.29 5.64
CA SER A 643 27.53 29.16 6.17
C SER A 643 27.29 29.45 7.64
N VAL A 644 28.16 28.92 8.51
CA VAL A 644 28.13 29.19 9.95
C VAL A 644 29.04 30.38 10.23
N ILE A 645 28.47 31.49 10.69
CA ILE A 645 29.16 32.76 10.89
C ILE A 645 29.20 33.15 12.38
N GLY A 646 30.23 33.90 12.77
CA GLY A 646 30.48 34.20 14.18
C GLY A 646 31.35 33.11 14.82
N ASP A 647 31.18 32.89 16.12
CA ASP A 647 31.95 31.91 16.89
C ASP A 647 31.03 30.79 17.40
N GLU A 648 30.24 30.24 16.48
CA GLU A 648 29.12 29.33 16.76
C GLU A 648 29.46 27.86 16.47
N PHE A 649 28.74 26.91 17.07
CA PHE A 649 28.90 25.49 16.76
C PHE A 649 27.67 24.90 16.06
N LEU A 650 27.93 23.95 15.17
CA LEU A 650 26.94 23.07 14.55
C LEU A 650 27.18 21.66 15.08
N GLU A 651 26.24 21.12 15.84
CA GLU A 651 26.32 19.75 16.38
C GLU A 651 25.39 18.82 15.58
N ASN A 652 25.88 17.65 15.19
CA ASN A 652 25.06 16.60 14.60
C ASN A 652 25.24 15.29 15.39
N THR A 653 24.12 14.66 15.73
CA THR A 653 24.12 13.56 16.71
C THR A 653 23.80 12.18 16.14
N TRP A 654 23.32 12.07 14.90
CA TRP A 654 22.93 10.76 14.34
C TRP A 654 23.19 10.54 12.85
N TYR A 655 23.06 11.57 12.00
CA TYR A 655 23.30 11.42 10.57
C TYR A 655 23.67 12.76 9.91
N LEU A 656 24.81 12.79 9.23
CA LEU A 656 25.28 13.91 8.42
C LEU A 656 25.50 13.47 6.98
N GLU A 657 24.67 13.97 6.07
CA GLU A 657 24.85 13.80 4.63
C GLU A 657 25.37 15.09 4.00
N LEU A 658 26.63 15.04 3.59
CA LEU A 658 27.36 16.18 3.07
C LEU A 658 27.55 16.01 1.56
N ASN A 659 26.58 16.46 0.78
CA ASN A 659 26.68 16.52 -0.68
C ASN A 659 27.16 17.91 -1.17
N GLY A 660 26.84 18.96 -0.42
CA GLY A 660 27.22 20.34 -0.66
C GLY A 660 28.38 20.82 0.22
N THR A 661 28.31 22.07 0.69
CA THR A 661 29.38 22.72 1.47
C THR A 661 28.89 23.20 2.82
N ILE A 662 29.58 22.83 3.91
CA ILE A 662 29.47 23.53 5.19
C ILE A 662 30.64 24.52 5.26
N ASP A 663 30.37 25.82 5.40
CA ASP A 663 31.37 26.88 5.49
C ASP A 663 31.42 27.45 6.91
N LEU A 664 32.40 27.01 7.69
CA LEU A 664 32.64 27.40 9.07
C LEU A 664 33.56 28.62 9.12
N GLN A 665 32.98 29.80 9.35
CA GLN A 665 33.70 31.08 9.47
C GLN A 665 34.20 31.33 10.90
N ASN A 666 35.14 32.28 11.05
CA ASN A 666 35.86 32.61 12.30
C ASN A 666 36.20 31.35 13.12
N ASP A 667 35.81 31.28 14.38
CA ASP A 667 36.09 30.14 15.26
C ASP A 667 35.00 29.04 15.23
N SER A 668 34.01 29.10 14.33
CA SER A 668 32.92 28.14 14.26
C SER A 668 33.30 26.67 14.03
N GLN A 669 32.58 25.74 14.64
CA GLN A 669 32.94 24.31 14.61
C GLN A 669 31.78 23.41 14.19
N LEU A 670 32.11 22.30 13.51
CA LEU A 670 31.22 21.15 13.36
C LEU A 670 31.61 20.09 14.40
N ILE A 671 30.63 19.64 15.18
CA ILE A 671 30.78 18.58 16.18
C ILE A 671 29.89 17.40 15.77
N GLN A 672 30.49 16.22 15.58
CA GLN A 672 29.75 14.99 15.38
C GLN A 672 29.87 14.11 16.62
N SER A 673 28.76 13.53 17.06
CA SER A 673 28.80 12.47 18.08
C SER A 673 29.40 11.19 17.50
N ASP A 674 29.71 10.24 18.37
CA ASP A 674 30.13 8.88 18.00
C ASP A 674 29.05 8.09 17.24
N ARG A 675 27.79 8.55 17.28
CA ARG A 675 26.63 7.95 16.59
C ARG A 675 26.27 8.63 15.27
N SER A 676 26.83 9.81 15.01
CA SER A 676 26.60 10.55 13.77
C SER A 676 27.33 9.88 12.61
N ASP A 677 26.60 9.20 11.73
CA ASP A 677 27.20 8.63 10.52
C ASP A 677 27.43 9.71 9.48
N LEU A 678 28.61 9.70 8.83
CA LEU A 678 28.95 10.62 7.76
C LEU A 678 28.76 9.96 6.38
N VAL A 679 27.87 10.53 5.57
CA VAL A 679 27.68 10.19 4.15
C VAL A 679 28.12 11.38 3.31
N THR A 680 28.90 11.14 2.27
CA THR A 680 29.48 12.22 1.44
C THR A 680 29.34 11.93 -0.05
N SER A 681 29.20 12.99 -0.85
CA SER A 681 29.31 12.92 -2.31
C SER A 681 30.74 13.21 -2.80
N ALA A 682 30.98 13.05 -4.10
CA ALA A 682 32.23 13.46 -4.75
C ALA A 682 32.48 14.99 -4.72
N ASN A 683 31.52 15.79 -4.27
CA ASN A 683 31.60 17.25 -4.18
C ASN A 683 31.43 17.77 -2.73
N GLY A 684 31.01 16.91 -1.81
CA GLY A 684 30.79 17.20 -0.40
C GLY A 684 32.03 17.67 0.33
N LYS A 685 31.98 18.82 1.00
CA LYS A 685 33.15 19.37 1.70
C LYS A 685 32.82 20.30 2.85
N ILE A 686 33.78 20.45 3.75
CA ILE A 686 33.78 21.46 4.80
C ILE A 686 34.84 22.50 4.45
N LEU A 687 34.48 23.78 4.48
CA LEU A 687 35.42 24.89 4.50
C LEU A 687 35.58 25.32 5.95
N ARG A 688 36.80 25.22 6.48
CA ARG A 688 37.13 25.71 7.81
C ARG A 688 38.05 26.91 7.68
N ARG A 689 37.63 28.08 8.19
CA ARG A 689 38.52 29.23 8.30
C ARG A 689 39.56 28.95 9.39
N GLN A 690 40.79 29.36 9.11
CA GLN A 690 41.92 29.21 10.01
C GLN A 690 42.63 30.56 10.00
N GLU A 691 42.87 31.09 11.19
CA GLU A 691 43.57 32.36 11.37
C GLU A 691 44.99 32.12 11.89
N GLY A 692 45.85 33.11 11.68
CA GLY A 692 47.23 33.04 12.14
C GLY A 692 47.89 34.41 12.17
N SER A 693 48.87 34.57 13.04
CA SER A 693 49.65 35.79 13.17
C SER A 693 50.96 35.69 12.40
N ALA A 694 51.32 36.76 11.70
CA ALA A 694 52.63 36.94 11.06
C ALA A 694 53.68 37.34 12.11
N SER A 695 53.89 36.51 13.13
CA SER A 695 54.88 36.72 14.18
C SER A 695 55.93 35.61 14.14
N ALA A 696 57.20 36.00 14.07
CA ALA A 696 58.32 35.07 14.17
C ALA A 696 58.57 34.58 15.61
N TYR A 697 57.66 34.84 16.55
CA TYR A 697 57.81 34.47 17.96
C TYR A 697 56.55 33.82 18.55
N TRP A 698 55.46 33.70 17.78
CA TRP A 698 54.20 33.09 18.24
C TRP A 698 53.91 31.81 17.48
N TYR A 699 53.32 30.84 18.18
CA TYR A 699 52.80 29.64 17.53
C TYR A 699 51.46 29.94 16.86
N ASN A 700 51.31 29.46 15.63
CA ASN A 700 50.01 29.35 14.99
C ASN A 700 49.41 27.97 15.28
N TYR A 701 48.15 27.95 15.70
CA TYR A 701 47.40 26.74 16.01
C TYR A 701 46.45 26.44 14.86
N TRP A 702 46.73 25.38 14.11
CA TRP A 702 45.87 24.95 13.02
C TRP A 702 45.42 23.51 13.26
N GLY A 703 44.13 23.23 13.03
CA GLY A 703 43.59 21.91 13.33
C GLY A 703 42.10 21.73 13.07
N SER A 704 41.81 20.78 12.20
CA SER A 704 40.63 19.89 12.16
C SER A 704 40.94 18.84 11.10
N PRO A 705 40.64 17.54 11.29
CA PRO A 705 40.73 16.60 10.16
C PRO A 705 39.76 17.07 9.07
N VAL A 706 40.28 17.27 7.87
CA VAL A 706 39.49 17.41 6.65
C VAL A 706 40.06 16.43 5.64
N GLY A 707 39.18 15.58 5.12
CA GLY A 707 39.52 14.51 4.20
C GLY A 707 39.78 14.98 2.78
N SER A 708 40.27 14.07 1.95
CA SER A 708 40.06 14.23 0.50
C SER A 708 38.58 14.09 0.20
N VAL A 709 38.08 14.88 -0.74
CA VAL A 709 36.69 14.74 -1.18
C VAL A 709 36.54 13.39 -1.90
N SER A 710 35.60 12.58 -1.44
CA SER A 710 35.31 11.26 -2.00
C SER A 710 33.88 10.90 -1.66
N ALA A 711 33.18 10.18 -2.54
CA ALA A 711 31.89 9.64 -2.19
C ALA A 711 32.03 8.49 -1.18
N THR A 712 31.16 8.45 -0.17
CA THR A 712 31.03 7.33 0.76
C THR A 712 29.65 6.69 0.64
N THR A 713 29.59 5.37 0.77
CA THR A 713 28.30 4.68 0.93
C THR A 713 27.86 4.80 2.38
N PHE A 714 26.55 4.88 2.62
CA PHE A 714 26.02 4.73 3.96
C PHE A 714 26.49 3.40 4.57
N ASN A 715 27.09 3.48 5.76
CA ASN A 715 27.42 2.33 6.59
C ASN A 715 27.00 2.68 8.01
N ASN A 716 26.19 1.81 8.61
CA ASN A 716 25.70 1.98 9.98
C ASN A 716 26.88 1.81 10.95
N ASN A 717 27.38 2.94 11.47
CA ASN A 717 28.55 3.19 12.31
C ASN A 717 29.62 4.07 11.65
N ASN A 718 29.99 5.14 12.35
CA ASN A 718 30.99 6.12 11.95
C ASN A 718 32.42 5.72 12.41
N THR A 719 32.75 4.43 12.47
CA THR A 719 34.10 4.00 12.86
C THR A 719 35.17 4.45 11.84
N ASN A 720 36.44 4.50 12.28
CA ASN A 720 37.55 4.87 11.40
C ASN A 720 37.65 4.00 10.13
N SER A 721 37.22 2.73 10.18
CA SER A 721 37.21 1.85 9.01
C SER A 721 36.17 2.23 7.96
N ASN A 722 35.10 2.93 8.36
CA ASN A 722 34.01 3.37 7.48
C ASN A 722 34.21 4.80 6.96
N ASN A 723 35.20 5.51 7.50
CA ASN A 723 35.54 6.88 7.14
C ASN A 723 36.97 6.98 6.60
N LEU A 724 37.32 6.14 5.63
CA LEU A 724 38.66 6.14 5.02
C LEU A 724 39.04 7.49 4.37
N GLY A 725 38.04 8.31 4.04
CA GLY A 725 38.23 9.69 3.56
C GLY A 725 38.75 10.64 4.64
N ASN A 726 38.53 10.37 5.93
CA ASN A 726 39.01 11.21 7.04
C ASN A 726 40.51 11.04 7.23
N THR A 727 41.29 11.88 6.55
CA THR A 727 42.73 11.96 6.73
C THR A 727 43.09 12.94 7.84
N SER A 728 44.15 12.64 8.59
CA SER A 728 44.74 13.61 9.52
C SER A 728 45.07 14.92 8.78
N PHE A 729 44.95 16.04 9.50
CA PHE A 729 45.31 17.36 8.97
C PHE A 729 46.72 17.36 8.36
N ASN A 730 46.86 17.97 7.19
CA ASN A 730 48.13 18.22 6.51
C ASN A 730 48.19 19.69 6.05
N LEU A 731 49.35 20.32 6.19
CA LEU A 731 49.58 21.72 5.77
C LEU A 731 49.23 22.00 4.30
N GLY A 732 49.37 21.01 3.41
CA GLY A 732 49.00 21.12 2.00
C GLY A 732 47.50 21.31 1.75
N MET A 733 46.65 21.11 2.77
CA MET A 733 45.22 21.39 2.72
C MET A 733 44.90 22.88 2.88
N LEU A 734 45.84 23.69 3.37
CA LEU A 734 45.62 25.10 3.59
C LEU A 734 45.67 25.88 2.28
N LYS A 735 44.56 26.58 2.02
CA LYS A 735 44.37 27.44 0.86
C LYS A 735 44.33 28.90 1.26
N LYS A 736 44.95 29.76 0.47
CA LYS A 736 44.74 31.21 0.51
C LYS A 736 43.29 31.53 0.11
N PRO A 737 42.80 32.76 0.39
CA PRO A 737 41.47 33.18 -0.04
C PRO A 737 41.21 33.06 -1.55
N ASP A 738 42.27 33.12 -2.37
CA ASP A 738 42.21 32.94 -3.83
C ASP A 738 42.19 31.46 -4.29
N GLY A 739 42.18 30.50 -3.35
CA GLY A 739 42.16 29.06 -3.64
C GLY A 739 43.52 28.43 -3.94
N THR A 740 44.60 29.22 -4.00
CA THR A 740 45.96 28.70 -4.17
C THR A 740 46.50 28.12 -2.86
N ASN A 741 47.44 27.18 -2.93
CA ASN A 741 48.05 26.61 -1.73
C ASN A 741 48.88 27.68 -0.98
N PHE A 742 48.89 27.59 0.35
CA PHE A 742 49.95 28.24 1.11
C PHE A 742 51.30 27.59 0.81
N GLU A 743 52.34 28.44 0.71
CA GLU A 743 53.71 27.98 0.59
C GLU A 743 54.37 27.95 1.97
N PHE A 744 55.15 26.91 2.23
CA PHE A 744 55.80 26.68 3.52
C PHE A 744 57.32 26.78 3.41
N THR A 745 57.98 27.17 4.51
CA THR A 745 59.44 27.21 4.63
C THR A 745 59.89 26.61 5.97
N ASN A 746 61.01 25.90 5.97
CA ASN A 746 61.64 25.41 7.20
C ASN A 746 62.53 26.48 7.89
N SER A 747 62.74 27.63 7.23
CA SER A 747 63.44 28.76 7.83
C SER A 747 62.56 29.47 8.87
N LEU A 748 63.17 30.15 9.85
CA LEU A 748 62.46 30.97 10.84
C LEU A 748 61.50 32.00 10.21
N HIS A 749 61.82 32.47 9.01
CA HIS A 749 61.04 33.41 8.21
C HIS A 749 61.42 33.26 6.71
N ALA A 750 60.44 33.43 5.81
CA ALA A 750 60.68 33.75 4.40
C ALA A 750 59.50 34.57 3.85
N THR A 751 59.80 35.56 3.01
CA THR A 751 58.77 36.43 2.42
C THR A 751 57.75 35.62 1.63
N GLY A 752 56.46 35.81 1.92
CA GLY A 752 55.35 35.14 1.23
C GLY A 752 55.13 33.67 1.59
N LYS A 753 55.91 33.11 2.55
CA LYS A 753 55.79 31.73 3.01
C LYS A 753 55.54 31.67 4.52
N ILE A 754 54.86 30.62 4.95
CA ILE A 754 54.64 30.36 6.38
C ILE A 754 55.74 29.45 6.91
N SER A 755 56.36 29.86 8.03
CA SER A 755 57.40 29.06 8.67
C SER A 755 56.79 27.85 9.38
N THR A 756 57.31 26.66 9.07
CA THR A 756 56.97 25.42 9.79
C THR A 756 57.69 25.31 11.14
N TYR A 757 58.68 26.18 11.42
CA TYR A 757 59.40 26.22 12.70
C TYR A 757 58.48 26.66 13.85
N TRP A 758 57.55 27.57 13.58
CA TRP A 758 56.61 28.14 14.56
C TRP A 758 55.22 27.49 14.52
N LEU A 759 55.13 26.30 13.94
CA LEU A 759 53.85 25.65 13.69
C LEU A 759 53.60 24.55 14.71
N TYR A 760 52.48 24.64 15.43
CA TYR A 760 51.99 23.56 16.27
C TYR A 760 50.77 22.91 15.61
N THR A 761 50.95 21.73 15.03
CA THR A 761 49.81 20.94 14.51
C THR A 761 49.08 20.32 15.69
N TYR A 762 47.83 20.70 15.91
CA TYR A 762 46.99 19.98 16.87
C TYR A 762 46.72 18.57 16.31
N LYS A 763 47.20 17.54 17.00
CA LYS A 763 46.71 16.18 16.76
C LYS A 763 45.39 16.08 17.50
N ASN A 764 44.27 16.12 16.79
CA ASN A 764 43.00 15.69 17.37
C ASN A 764 43.18 14.23 17.77
N GLY A 765 43.40 14.00 19.07
CA GLY A 765 43.26 12.70 19.69
C GLY A 765 41.78 12.46 19.88
N VAL A 766 41.29 11.34 19.35
CA VAL A 766 40.14 10.67 19.94
C VAL A 766 40.62 10.01 21.22
#